data_AF-A0AA88I8D9-F1
#
_entry.id   AF-A0AA88I8D9-F1
#
_cell.length_a   1.000
_cell.length_b   1.000
_cell.length_c   1.000
_cell.angle_alpha   90.00
_cell.angle_beta   90.00
_cell.angle_gamma   90.00
#
_symmetry.space_group_name_H-M   'P 1'
#
loop_
_entity.id
_entity.type
_entity.pdbx_description
1 polymer ?
#
loop_
_entity_poly.entity_id
_entity_poly.type
_entity_poly.pdbx_seq_one_letter_code
_entity_poly.pdbx_strand_id
1 'polypeptide(L)'
;MVESMAKHLKDYLKNCEWEKARYSVRFLSDLVNCHVVSAGSLIQLYDTMMEAALEPNTPQVRRDWFVYAILSALPWVGRELFEKKERDLDRLKETIDSYISRRVKDHLVSLRVWTGQTLHPQEEYLECLWFQICKLRNDYWQEKHIVRPYLAFDTLLSEALQHSLPPLNPPRHTESMVYPMPKVIFRMFDYTDCPELGPVLPGAHSIERYLIEEHLSQILDQNIPERKECAAALLAFPQKSKVPLEYMIIEVILGELFRLPTPQYLEIAYGSLMIELCKSQPSTIPQVLAQAVEILFDRIDTMNPSSFDRFANWFSYHLSNFQFKWSWYDWTPCLEMEQDHPKPRFVQEVLEKCLRLSYYQRVVDIVPKEKNFEKLLPPKPEPRYKYTEDNNNVDPVVVIAAQNLIASVKRKTTPEEAFLTLRDLPNPLQEEGEPDAPYNPLKIDVLVQTLLYLGAKSFTHAFQALAKYHQILKALGSYEEAQICILRSVYEIWHDHPQMMTVLVDKMLRTEIVECSAVANWLFSRDMMQDLTRMYIWEILDMTIRKMSKRVAKLERELAESKEKLKAAATSDGSSDSEAEYGRGRKRKHGVDMPSEKPTEEMIERMEDKVEHAQTDQKNLFLIIFQRFIMILSEYIVRCDTDGKDFKTHWYRWTLGRLQQVFLTHNEQVHRYSDTLETLLFTSDVDSHISETFKQFLALRS
;
A
#
# COMPACT_ATOMS: atom_id res chain seq x y z
N MET A 1 -3.23 37.37 17.85
CA MET A 1 -3.70 36.05 17.36
C MET A 1 -3.47 35.91 15.85
N VAL A 2 -4.08 36.76 15.01
CA VAL A 2 -4.01 36.68 13.53
C VAL A 2 -2.56 36.62 13.00
N GLU A 3 -1.66 37.47 13.51
CA GLU A 3 -0.23 37.42 13.13
C GLU A 3 0.45 36.08 13.46
N SER A 4 0.14 35.50 14.62
CA SER A 4 0.68 34.19 15.02
C SER A 4 0.18 33.08 14.10
N MET A 5 -1.09 33.15 13.69
CA MET A 5 -1.68 32.16 12.76
C MET A 5 -1.06 32.27 11.37
N ALA A 6 -0.84 33.48 10.86
CA ALA A 6 -0.15 33.67 9.59
C ALA A 6 1.32 33.18 9.65
N LYS A 7 2.00 33.39 10.78
CA LYS A 7 3.33 32.83 11.02
C LYS A 7 3.31 31.30 11.02
N HIS A 8 2.37 30.68 11.74
CA HIS A 8 2.24 29.21 11.74
C HIS A 8 1.94 28.66 10.34
N LEU A 9 1.05 29.29 9.57
CA LEU A 9 0.79 28.90 8.18
C LEU A 9 2.09 28.92 7.35
N LYS A 10 2.90 29.98 7.48
CA LYS A 10 4.21 30.06 6.80
C LYS A 10 5.16 28.97 7.25
N ASP A 11 5.23 28.68 8.54
CA ASP A 11 6.08 27.63 9.10
C ASP A 11 5.64 26.24 8.63
N TYR A 12 4.32 25.97 8.59
CA TYR A 12 3.75 24.73 8.06
C TYR A 12 4.08 24.54 6.57
N LEU A 13 3.95 25.57 5.75
CA LEU A 13 4.36 25.53 4.34
C LEU A 13 5.85 25.24 4.17
N LYS A 14 6.70 25.88 4.99
CA LYS A 14 8.15 25.69 4.94
C LYS A 14 8.56 24.26 5.34
N ASN A 15 7.86 23.68 6.30
CA ASN A 15 8.13 22.35 6.83
C ASN A 15 7.39 21.22 6.07
N CYS A 16 6.71 21.54 4.97
CA CYS A 16 5.90 20.59 4.19
C CYS A 16 4.76 19.94 5.02
N GLU A 17 4.24 20.63 6.03
CA GLU A 17 3.11 20.18 6.85
C GLU A 17 1.76 20.58 6.20
N TRP A 18 1.51 20.03 5.01
CA TRP A 18 0.46 20.46 4.08
C TRP A 18 -0.97 20.40 4.66
N GLU A 19 -1.34 19.36 5.41
CA GLU A 19 -2.67 19.30 6.03
C GLU A 19 -2.85 20.34 7.13
N LYS A 20 -1.82 20.59 7.96
CA LYS A 20 -1.87 21.65 8.99
C LYS A 20 -1.97 23.04 8.36
N ALA A 21 -1.25 23.28 7.27
CA ALA A 21 -1.36 24.50 6.49
C ALA A 21 -2.78 24.68 5.93
N ARG A 22 -3.37 23.62 5.37
CA ARG A 22 -4.74 23.65 4.84
C ARG A 22 -5.78 23.99 5.91
N TYR A 23 -5.69 23.37 7.08
CA TYR A 23 -6.57 23.71 8.21
C TYR A 23 -6.36 25.14 8.72
N SER A 24 -5.12 25.64 8.66
CA SER A 24 -4.83 27.04 9.01
C SER A 24 -5.50 28.00 8.02
N VAL A 25 -5.48 27.72 6.71
CA VAL A 25 -6.19 28.50 5.68
C VAL A 25 -7.69 28.50 5.96
N ARG A 26 -8.30 27.33 6.21
CA ARG A 26 -9.72 27.21 6.57
C ARG A 26 -10.08 28.00 7.83
N PHE A 27 -9.26 27.89 8.88
CA PHE A 27 -9.48 28.60 10.13
C PHE A 27 -9.44 30.12 9.93
N LEU A 28 -8.43 30.63 9.21
CA LEU A 28 -8.33 32.04 8.84
C LEU A 28 -9.53 32.49 7.97
N SER A 29 -10.06 31.59 7.16
CA SER A 29 -11.23 31.84 6.32
C SER A 29 -12.50 32.00 7.16
N ASP A 30 -12.75 31.08 8.09
CA ASP A 30 -13.94 31.14 8.94
C ASP A 30 -13.89 32.33 9.93
N LEU A 31 -12.70 32.81 10.30
CA LEU A 31 -12.52 34.03 11.08
C LEU A 31 -13.06 35.30 10.39
N VAL A 32 -13.29 35.28 9.07
CA VAL A 32 -13.98 36.38 8.38
C VAL A 32 -15.45 36.43 8.80
N ASN A 33 -16.10 35.26 8.91
CA ASN A 33 -17.49 35.16 9.40
C ASN A 33 -17.62 35.60 10.86
N CYS A 34 -16.54 35.47 11.64
CA CYS A 34 -16.46 35.93 13.02
C CYS A 34 -16.11 37.42 13.16
N HIS A 35 -16.03 38.19 12.06
CA HIS A 35 -15.60 39.59 12.05
C HIS A 35 -14.20 39.83 12.65
N VAL A 36 -13.32 38.83 12.68
CA VAL A 36 -11.94 38.96 13.18
C VAL A 36 -10.98 39.32 12.05
N VAL A 37 -11.16 38.73 10.86
CA VAL A 37 -10.33 38.97 9.68
C VAL A 37 -11.14 39.71 8.62
N SER A 38 -10.55 40.70 7.95
CA SER A 38 -11.22 41.39 6.86
C SER A 38 -11.28 40.54 5.58
N ALA A 39 -12.45 40.52 4.93
CA ALA A 39 -12.67 39.79 3.68
C ALA A 39 -11.66 40.18 2.58
N GLY A 40 -11.27 41.46 2.51
CA GLY A 40 -10.27 41.94 1.57
C GLY A 40 -8.88 41.32 1.80
N SER A 41 -8.45 41.18 3.05
CA SER A 41 -7.15 40.56 3.34
C SER A 41 -7.14 39.05 3.10
N LEU A 42 -8.30 38.37 3.24
CA LEU A 42 -8.42 36.96 2.87
C LEU A 42 -8.35 36.75 1.35
N ILE A 43 -9.02 37.59 0.56
CA ILE A 43 -8.90 37.57 -0.90
C ILE A 43 -7.45 37.76 -1.32
N GLN A 44 -6.72 38.70 -0.71
CA GLN A 44 -5.29 38.89 -0.99
C GLN A 44 -4.47 37.63 -0.68
N LEU A 45 -4.75 36.93 0.43
CA LEU A 45 -4.10 35.66 0.73
C LEU A 45 -4.38 34.61 -0.36
N TYR A 46 -5.63 34.48 -0.81
CA TYR A 46 -5.99 33.55 -1.89
C TYR A 46 -5.34 33.92 -3.22
N ASP A 47 -5.29 35.21 -3.57
CA ASP A 47 -4.58 35.69 -4.76
C ASP A 47 -3.09 35.32 -4.67
N THR A 48 -2.40 35.56 -3.54
CA THR A 48 -0.99 35.18 -3.38
C THR A 48 -0.77 33.66 -3.41
N MET A 49 -1.70 32.87 -2.89
CA MET A 49 -1.66 31.41 -3.01
C MET A 49 -1.84 30.96 -4.47
N MET A 50 -2.72 31.61 -5.24
CA MET A 50 -2.87 31.34 -6.67
C MET A 50 -1.66 31.79 -7.49
N GLU A 51 -1.03 32.90 -7.15
CA GLU A 51 0.25 33.31 -7.75
C GLU A 51 1.33 32.25 -7.54
N ALA A 52 1.44 31.70 -6.32
CA ALA A 52 2.34 30.60 -6.02
C ALA A 52 1.98 29.29 -6.76
N ALA A 53 0.69 29.05 -6.98
CA ALA A 53 0.19 27.92 -7.77
C ALA A 53 0.51 28.07 -9.27
N LEU A 54 0.65 29.30 -9.78
CA LEU A 54 0.92 29.57 -11.18
C LEU A 54 2.42 29.81 -11.48
N GLU A 55 3.29 29.62 -10.49
CA GLU A 55 4.74 29.69 -10.69
C GLU A 55 5.20 28.74 -11.83
N PRO A 56 5.98 29.23 -12.81
CA PRO A 56 6.49 28.40 -13.89
C PRO A 56 7.50 27.36 -13.37
N ASN A 57 7.66 26.25 -14.09
CA ASN A 57 8.60 25.17 -13.74
C ASN A 57 8.39 24.59 -12.32
N THR A 58 7.13 24.50 -11.89
CA THR A 58 6.76 23.85 -10.63
C THR A 58 5.89 22.63 -10.89
N PRO A 59 5.98 21.58 -10.04
CA PRO A 59 5.17 20.38 -10.19
C PRO A 59 3.66 20.68 -10.13
N GLN A 60 2.84 19.99 -10.90
CA GLN A 60 1.38 20.10 -10.86
C GLN A 60 0.85 19.84 -9.44
N VAL A 61 1.40 18.87 -8.72
CA VAL A 61 1.00 18.55 -7.32
C VAL A 61 1.17 19.73 -6.35
N ARG A 62 2.11 20.66 -6.59
CA ARG A 62 2.23 21.91 -5.81
C ARG A 62 1.00 22.79 -6.06
N ARG A 63 0.68 22.99 -7.34
CA ARG A 63 -0.40 23.87 -7.80
C ARG A 63 -1.74 23.35 -7.31
N ASP A 64 -1.95 22.05 -7.48
CA ASP A 64 -3.08 21.27 -7.00
C ASP A 64 -3.33 21.51 -5.51
N TRP A 65 -2.30 21.47 -4.67
CA TRP A 65 -2.45 21.68 -3.23
C TRP A 65 -2.94 23.10 -2.88
N PHE A 66 -2.41 24.14 -3.53
CA PHE A 66 -2.87 25.52 -3.29
C PHE A 66 -4.32 25.72 -3.71
N VAL A 67 -4.71 25.20 -4.89
CA VAL A 67 -6.09 25.27 -5.37
C VAL A 67 -7.01 24.49 -4.43
N TYR A 68 -6.61 23.29 -4.01
CA TYR A 68 -7.37 22.49 -3.06
C TYR A 68 -7.56 23.19 -1.72
N ALA A 69 -6.52 23.85 -1.19
CA ALA A 69 -6.60 24.59 0.06
C ALA A 69 -7.59 25.76 0.00
N ILE A 70 -7.67 26.45 -1.14
CA ILE A 70 -8.66 27.52 -1.37
C ILE A 70 -10.06 26.93 -1.50
N LEU A 71 -10.26 25.96 -2.41
CA LEU A 71 -11.56 25.36 -2.65
C LEU A 71 -12.15 24.72 -1.40
N SER A 72 -11.33 24.03 -0.60
CA SER A 72 -11.73 23.41 0.66
C SER A 72 -11.90 24.39 1.82
N ALA A 73 -11.77 25.71 1.61
CA ALA A 73 -12.09 26.75 2.58
C ALA A 73 -13.36 27.55 2.18
N LEU A 74 -13.73 27.55 0.90
CA LEU A 74 -14.91 28.25 0.39
C LEU A 74 -16.26 27.80 1.00
N PRO A 75 -16.50 26.55 1.41
CA PRO A 75 -17.76 26.20 2.08
C PRO A 75 -17.98 26.94 3.41
N TRP A 76 -16.90 27.37 4.05
CA TRP A 76 -16.95 28.11 5.30
C TRP A 76 -17.18 29.59 5.05
N VAL A 77 -16.49 30.21 4.09
CA VAL A 77 -16.44 31.67 3.94
C VAL A 77 -17.07 32.21 2.63
N GLY A 78 -17.41 31.32 1.70
CA GLY A 78 -17.76 31.70 0.32
C GLY A 78 -18.98 32.62 0.24
N ARG A 79 -19.97 32.44 1.11
CA ARG A 79 -21.13 33.35 1.21
C ARG A 79 -20.71 34.77 1.58
N GLU A 80 -19.88 34.91 2.61
CA GLU A 80 -19.41 36.20 3.11
C GLU A 80 -18.55 36.94 2.08
N LEU A 81 -17.69 36.19 1.37
CA LEU A 81 -16.90 36.73 0.25
C LEU A 81 -17.79 37.11 -0.94
N PHE A 82 -18.82 36.33 -1.24
CA PHE A 82 -19.77 36.65 -2.30
C PHE A 82 -20.53 37.94 -1.97
N GLU A 83 -21.01 38.11 -0.73
CA GLU A 83 -21.75 39.30 -0.31
C GLU A 83 -20.88 40.57 -0.26
N LYS A 84 -19.61 40.48 0.16
CA LYS A 84 -18.72 41.65 0.35
C LYS A 84 -17.75 41.93 -0.79
N LYS A 85 -17.38 40.90 -1.57
CA LYS A 85 -16.26 40.89 -2.52
C LYS A 85 -16.56 40.05 -3.78
N GLU A 86 -17.81 40.05 -4.25
CA GLU A 86 -18.29 39.27 -5.41
C GLU A 86 -17.32 39.27 -6.61
N ARG A 87 -16.94 40.45 -7.08
CA ARG A 87 -16.06 40.61 -8.26
C ARG A 87 -14.69 39.97 -8.08
N ASP A 88 -14.10 40.09 -6.89
CA ASP A 88 -12.79 39.51 -6.61
C ASP A 88 -12.90 37.98 -6.48
N LEU A 89 -13.98 37.49 -5.87
CA LEU A 89 -14.26 36.05 -5.78
C LEU A 89 -14.50 35.42 -7.17
N ASP A 90 -15.20 36.13 -8.06
CA ASP A 90 -15.42 35.67 -9.43
C ASP A 90 -14.11 35.63 -10.24
N ARG A 91 -13.25 36.64 -10.13
CA ARG A 91 -11.91 36.62 -10.74
C ARG A 91 -11.07 35.43 -10.25
N LEU A 92 -11.08 35.17 -8.94
CA LEU A 92 -10.38 34.02 -8.36
C LEU A 92 -10.90 32.70 -8.94
N LYS A 93 -12.22 32.56 -9.05
CA LYS A 93 -12.88 31.37 -9.63
C LYS A 93 -12.57 31.18 -11.10
N GLU A 94 -12.58 32.24 -11.91
CA GLU A 94 -12.20 32.17 -13.34
C GLU A 94 -10.75 31.68 -13.50
N THR A 95 -9.86 32.12 -12.60
CA THR A 95 -8.47 31.66 -12.57
C THR A 95 -8.39 30.17 -12.22
N ILE A 96 -9.16 29.72 -11.23
CA ILE A 96 -9.24 28.31 -10.84
C ILE A 96 -9.83 27.45 -11.97
N ASP A 97 -10.90 27.89 -12.62
CA ASP A 97 -11.55 27.16 -13.73
C ASP A 97 -10.60 26.99 -14.93
N SER A 98 -9.89 28.06 -15.28
CA SER A 98 -8.85 28.05 -16.31
C SER A 98 -7.70 27.09 -15.97
N TYR A 99 -7.34 26.99 -14.69
CA TYR A 99 -6.36 26.01 -14.25
C TYR A 99 -6.89 24.57 -14.34
N ILE A 100 -8.05 24.29 -13.73
CA ILE A 100 -8.65 22.95 -13.67
C ILE A 100 -8.87 22.36 -15.06
N SER A 101 -9.34 23.17 -16.01
CA SER A 101 -9.57 22.75 -17.41
C SER A 101 -8.29 22.36 -18.16
N ARG A 102 -7.11 22.79 -17.71
CA ARG A 102 -5.81 22.52 -18.34
C ARG A 102 -4.98 21.46 -17.62
N ARG A 103 -5.47 20.93 -16.48
CA ARG A 103 -4.74 19.93 -15.70
C ARG A 103 -4.58 18.62 -16.47
N VAL A 104 -3.41 18.03 -16.33
CA VAL A 104 -3.12 16.67 -16.81
C VAL A 104 -3.59 15.68 -15.75
N LYS A 105 -4.31 14.63 -16.16
CA LYS A 105 -4.98 13.67 -15.27
C LYS A 105 -4.45 12.25 -15.45
N ASP A 106 -3.20 12.10 -15.86
CA ASP A 106 -2.61 10.79 -16.15
C ASP A 106 -2.60 9.88 -14.91
N HIS A 107 -2.47 10.44 -13.70
CA HIS A 107 -2.58 9.70 -12.43
C HIS A 107 -3.97 9.07 -12.17
N LEU A 108 -5.03 9.53 -12.84
CA LEU A 108 -6.40 9.16 -12.50
C LEU A 108 -6.63 7.65 -12.63
N VAL A 109 -6.21 7.06 -13.75
CA VAL A 109 -6.42 5.62 -14.02
C VAL A 109 -5.73 4.77 -12.96
N SER A 110 -4.53 5.16 -12.53
CA SER A 110 -3.75 4.38 -11.58
C SER A 110 -4.24 4.50 -10.13
N LEU A 111 -5.07 5.48 -9.82
CA LEU A 111 -5.60 5.72 -8.47
C LEU A 111 -7.07 5.32 -8.30
N ARG A 112 -7.73 4.86 -9.36
CA ARG A 112 -9.11 4.37 -9.29
C ARG A 112 -9.21 3.01 -8.63
N VAL A 113 -10.15 2.87 -7.70
CA VAL A 113 -10.55 1.55 -7.17
C VAL A 113 -11.24 0.73 -8.26
N TRP A 114 -12.04 1.35 -9.13
CA TRP A 114 -12.69 0.70 -10.28
C TRP A 114 -12.32 1.37 -11.61
N THR A 115 -11.79 0.59 -12.56
CA THR A 115 -11.39 1.02 -13.89
C THR A 115 -12.48 0.72 -14.92
N GLY A 116 -13.61 1.44 -14.87
CA GLY A 116 -14.72 1.24 -15.82
C GLY A 116 -15.82 2.30 -15.71
N GLN A 117 -16.80 2.22 -16.62
CA GLN A 117 -18.06 2.97 -16.46
C GLN A 117 -18.89 2.30 -15.37
N THR A 118 -18.81 2.87 -14.18
CA THR A 118 -19.60 2.47 -13.02
C THR A 118 -20.76 3.44 -12.82
N LEU A 119 -21.80 3.00 -12.13
CA LEU A 119 -22.90 3.87 -11.69
C LEU A 119 -22.37 5.08 -10.90
N HIS A 120 -21.30 4.87 -10.12
CA HIS A 120 -20.62 5.93 -9.37
C HIS A 120 -19.21 6.11 -9.94
N PRO A 121 -18.95 7.17 -10.73
CA PRO A 121 -17.62 7.43 -11.26
C PRO A 121 -16.63 7.69 -10.12
N GLN A 122 -15.44 7.12 -10.26
CA GLN A 122 -14.31 7.40 -9.37
C GLN A 122 -13.61 8.66 -9.89
N GLU A 123 -14.02 9.80 -9.35
CA GLU A 123 -13.64 11.14 -9.83
C GLU A 123 -12.30 11.60 -9.26
N GLU A 124 -11.60 12.41 -10.04
CA GLU A 124 -10.40 13.11 -9.57
C GLU A 124 -10.79 14.13 -8.49
N TYR A 125 -10.05 14.17 -7.38
CA TYR A 125 -10.49 14.87 -6.17
C TYR A 125 -10.72 16.38 -6.35
N LEU A 126 -9.88 17.05 -7.14
CA LEU A 126 -9.96 18.49 -7.33
C LEU A 126 -11.11 18.86 -8.28
N GLU A 127 -11.33 18.07 -9.32
CA GLU A 127 -12.49 18.21 -10.21
C GLU A 127 -13.81 17.94 -9.47
N CYS A 128 -13.86 16.89 -8.66
CA CYS A 128 -15.04 16.58 -7.86
C CYS A 128 -15.36 17.73 -6.88
N LEU A 129 -14.35 18.26 -6.19
CA LEU A 129 -14.52 19.41 -5.30
C LEU A 129 -14.92 20.68 -6.08
N TRP A 130 -14.39 20.89 -7.28
CA TRP A 130 -14.78 22.01 -8.12
C TRP A 130 -16.26 21.96 -8.51
N PHE A 131 -16.78 20.79 -8.90
CA PHE A 131 -18.20 20.61 -9.16
C PHE A 131 -19.05 20.85 -7.91
N GLN A 132 -18.59 20.42 -6.74
CA GLN A 132 -19.26 20.69 -5.46
C GLN A 132 -19.31 22.19 -5.13
N ILE A 133 -18.21 22.93 -5.35
CA ILE A 133 -18.16 24.38 -5.18
C ILE A 133 -19.04 25.10 -6.21
N CYS A 134 -19.04 24.65 -7.46
CA CYS A 134 -19.93 25.19 -8.49
C CYS A 134 -21.40 24.99 -8.12
N LYS A 135 -21.77 23.80 -7.61
CA LYS A 135 -23.12 23.55 -7.10
C LYS A 135 -23.44 24.44 -5.91
N LEU A 136 -22.56 24.54 -4.91
CA LEU A 136 -22.74 25.42 -3.75
C LEU A 136 -22.99 26.87 -4.18
N ARG A 137 -22.23 27.38 -5.16
CA ARG A 137 -22.44 28.70 -5.74
C ARG A 137 -23.84 28.83 -6.37
N ASN A 138 -24.25 27.85 -7.18
CA ASN A 138 -25.57 27.85 -7.82
C ASN A 138 -26.70 27.80 -6.78
N ASP A 139 -26.43 27.22 -5.62
CA ASP A 139 -27.30 27.21 -4.44
C ASP A 139 -27.09 28.47 -3.55
N TYR A 140 -26.57 29.57 -4.11
CA TYR A 140 -26.32 30.86 -3.45
C TYR A 140 -25.46 30.77 -2.18
N TRP A 141 -24.44 29.92 -2.22
CA TRP A 141 -23.53 29.66 -1.11
C TRP A 141 -24.23 29.18 0.17
N GLN A 142 -25.41 28.55 0.03
CA GLN A 142 -26.13 27.96 1.14
C GLN A 142 -25.80 26.48 1.28
N GLU A 143 -25.40 26.08 2.48
CA GLU A 143 -25.15 24.69 2.85
C GLU A 143 -25.89 24.34 4.14
N LYS A 144 -26.17 23.04 4.35
CA LYS A 144 -27.02 22.55 5.45
C LYS A 144 -26.29 21.79 6.55
N HIS A 145 -24.96 21.75 6.52
CA HIS A 145 -24.16 20.88 7.38
C HIS A 145 -23.38 21.65 8.47
N ILE A 146 -22.65 22.71 8.12
CA ILE A 146 -21.72 23.41 9.02
C ILE A 146 -22.50 24.04 10.17
N VAL A 147 -22.07 23.71 11.39
CA VAL A 147 -22.52 24.39 12.61
C VAL A 147 -21.72 25.67 12.76
N ARG A 148 -22.41 26.80 12.92
CA ARG A 148 -21.82 28.14 12.94
C ARG A 148 -22.15 28.84 14.26
N PRO A 149 -21.45 28.52 15.38
CA PRO A 149 -21.79 29.03 16.70
C PRO A 149 -21.77 30.56 16.80
N TYR A 150 -20.90 31.20 16.01
CA TYR A 150 -20.75 32.65 15.97
C TYR A 150 -22.03 33.39 15.54
N LEU A 151 -22.96 32.74 14.84
CA LEU A 151 -24.26 33.33 14.48
C LEU A 151 -25.11 33.70 15.72
N ALA A 152 -24.90 33.03 16.85
CA ALA A 152 -25.58 33.37 18.11
C ALA A 152 -25.04 34.67 18.74
N PHE A 153 -23.93 35.20 18.24
CA PHE A 153 -23.22 36.37 18.76
C PHE A 153 -23.13 37.50 17.73
N ASP A 154 -23.97 37.50 16.70
CA ASP A 154 -23.91 38.43 15.56
C ASP A 154 -23.89 39.91 15.98
N THR A 155 -24.72 40.28 16.98
CA THR A 155 -24.76 41.65 17.51
C THR A 155 -23.45 42.07 18.17
N LEU A 156 -22.74 41.13 18.82
CA LEU A 156 -21.47 41.41 19.48
C LEU A 156 -20.32 41.46 18.46
N LEU A 157 -20.33 40.55 17.49
CA LEU A 157 -19.26 40.41 16.50
C LEU A 157 -19.32 41.50 15.43
N SER A 158 -20.50 41.99 15.08
CA SER A 158 -20.66 43.10 14.11
C SER A 158 -20.05 44.42 14.58
N GLU A 159 -19.96 44.64 15.90
CA GLU A 159 -19.29 45.80 16.51
C GLU A 159 -17.76 45.64 16.63
N ALA A 160 -17.23 44.43 16.39
CA ALA A 160 -15.81 44.15 16.53
C ALA A 160 -14.97 44.75 15.40
N LEU A 161 -13.75 45.18 15.74
CA LEU A 161 -12.77 45.65 14.75
C LEU A 161 -12.14 44.47 14.02
N GLN A 162 -12.21 44.51 12.70
CA GLN A 162 -11.55 43.54 11.84
C GLN A 162 -10.04 43.83 11.73
N HIS A 163 -9.25 42.77 11.60
CA HIS A 163 -7.82 42.83 11.35
C HIS A 163 -7.50 42.44 9.91
N SER A 164 -6.44 43.04 9.34
CA SER A 164 -5.87 42.57 8.08
C SER A 164 -4.83 41.48 8.33
N LEU A 165 -4.83 40.46 7.48
CA LEU A 165 -3.76 39.46 7.47
C LEU A 165 -2.43 40.12 7.07
N PRO A 166 -1.31 39.78 7.74
CA PRO A 166 0.00 40.19 7.27
C PRO A 166 0.30 39.54 5.91
N PRO A 167 1.08 40.19 5.02
CA PRO A 167 1.45 39.62 3.74
C PRO A 167 2.13 38.26 3.93
N LEU A 168 1.57 37.22 3.32
CA LEU A 168 2.11 35.87 3.35
C LEU A 168 2.58 35.49 1.95
N ASN A 169 3.89 35.37 1.79
CA ASN A 169 4.48 34.85 0.56
C ASN A 169 4.76 33.35 0.77
N PRO A 170 4.05 32.46 0.04
CA PRO A 170 4.34 31.03 0.08
C PRO A 170 5.82 30.77 -0.28
N PRO A 171 6.47 29.78 0.35
CA PRO A 171 7.86 29.47 0.03
C PRO A 171 7.97 28.98 -1.41
N ARG A 172 9.03 29.42 -2.11
CA ARG A 172 9.35 28.94 -3.46
C ARG A 172 9.59 27.43 -3.44
N HIS A 173 9.25 26.77 -4.53
CA HIS A 173 9.52 25.35 -4.69
C HIS A 173 11.04 25.05 -4.62
N THR A 174 11.39 23.98 -3.92
CA THR A 174 12.70 23.32 -3.98
C THR A 174 12.50 21.84 -4.22
N GLU A 175 13.49 21.16 -4.82
CA GLU A 175 13.45 19.71 -5.11
C GLU A 175 13.24 18.84 -3.85
N SER A 176 13.61 19.36 -2.68
CA SER A 176 13.39 18.70 -1.39
C SER A 176 11.94 18.75 -0.89
N MET A 177 11.07 19.60 -1.47
CA MET A 177 9.68 19.71 -1.06
C MET A 177 8.85 18.58 -1.65
N VAL A 178 8.22 17.80 -0.77
CA VAL A 178 7.34 16.69 -1.16
C VAL A 178 5.90 17.12 -0.93
N TYR A 179 5.13 17.30 -2.00
CA TYR A 179 3.70 17.67 -1.94
C TYR A 179 2.80 16.44 -1.80
N PRO A 180 1.55 16.59 -1.32
CA PRO A 180 0.60 15.49 -1.28
C PRO A 180 0.31 14.96 -2.69
N MET A 181 0.25 13.65 -2.84
CA MET A 181 -0.15 13.00 -4.09
C MET A 181 -1.61 13.33 -4.42
N PRO A 182 -1.99 13.35 -5.71
CA PRO A 182 -3.38 13.46 -6.10
C PRO A 182 -4.20 12.28 -5.55
N LYS A 183 -5.51 12.49 -5.42
CA LYS A 183 -6.44 11.51 -4.87
C LYS A 183 -7.59 11.26 -5.86
N VAL A 184 -8.22 10.10 -5.71
CA VAL A 184 -9.46 9.77 -6.39
C VAL A 184 -10.52 9.56 -5.32
N ILE A 185 -11.69 10.15 -5.51
CA ILE A 185 -12.80 10.07 -4.57
C ILE A 185 -13.40 8.67 -4.67
N PHE A 186 -13.30 7.91 -3.58
CA PHE A 186 -14.00 6.64 -3.46
C PHE A 186 -15.49 6.89 -3.40
N ARG A 187 -16.25 6.21 -4.26
CA ARG A 187 -17.70 6.35 -4.31
C ARG A 187 -18.34 5.00 -4.58
N MET A 188 -19.23 4.57 -3.70
CA MET A 188 -19.98 3.33 -3.91
C MET A 188 -21.46 3.44 -3.63
N PHE A 189 -21.89 4.39 -2.79
CA PHE A 189 -23.29 4.59 -2.42
C PHE A 189 -23.90 5.83 -3.04
N ASP A 190 -25.18 5.72 -3.40
CA ASP A 190 -26.09 6.84 -3.61
C ASP A 190 -27.37 6.73 -2.76
N TYR A 191 -28.35 7.61 -3.02
CA TYR A 191 -29.59 7.66 -2.25
C TYR A 191 -30.48 6.43 -2.45
N THR A 192 -30.32 5.68 -3.55
CA THR A 192 -31.09 4.46 -3.86
C THR A 192 -30.65 3.26 -3.04
N ASP A 193 -29.42 3.30 -2.51
CA ASP A 193 -28.90 2.29 -1.60
C ASP A 193 -29.46 2.42 -0.17
N CYS A 194 -29.98 3.60 0.17
CA CYS A 194 -30.49 3.93 1.50
C CYS A 194 -31.98 3.58 1.63
N PRO A 195 -32.49 3.32 2.85
CA PRO A 195 -33.91 3.07 3.06
C PRO A 195 -34.79 4.24 2.60
N GLU A 196 -35.87 3.97 1.86
CA GLU A 196 -36.76 4.99 1.27
C GLU A 196 -37.37 5.95 2.32
N LEU A 197 -37.67 5.45 3.51
CA LEU A 197 -38.25 6.23 4.63
C LEU A 197 -37.16 6.93 5.49
N GLY A 198 -35.88 6.80 5.13
CA GLY A 198 -34.74 7.34 5.85
C GLY A 198 -34.34 8.76 5.43
N PRO A 199 -33.33 9.34 6.10
CA PRO A 199 -32.71 10.58 5.63
C PRO A 199 -32.04 10.36 4.27
N VAL A 200 -32.13 11.36 3.40
CA VAL A 200 -31.55 11.31 2.05
C VAL A 200 -30.03 11.47 2.11
N LEU A 201 -29.31 10.58 1.43
CA LEU A 201 -27.85 10.70 1.28
C LEU A 201 -27.51 11.93 0.42
N PRO A 202 -26.64 12.85 0.87
CA PRO A 202 -26.17 13.95 0.03
C PRO A 202 -25.51 13.44 -1.25
N GLY A 203 -25.92 13.98 -2.41
CA GLY A 203 -25.40 13.57 -3.72
C GLY A 203 -23.89 13.82 -3.85
N ALA A 204 -23.22 13.10 -4.75
CA ALA A 204 -21.76 13.14 -4.90
C ALA A 204 -21.20 14.55 -5.16
N HIS A 205 -21.92 15.40 -5.90
CA HIS A 205 -21.54 16.80 -6.16
C HIS A 205 -22.19 17.82 -5.22
N SER A 206 -22.82 17.40 -4.12
CA SER A 206 -23.23 18.32 -3.05
C SER A 206 -22.06 18.58 -2.10
N ILE A 207 -21.90 19.82 -1.65
CA ILE A 207 -20.82 20.17 -0.74
C ILE A 207 -20.98 19.50 0.63
N GLU A 208 -22.21 19.21 1.04
CA GLU A 208 -22.48 18.46 2.27
C GLU A 208 -21.83 17.06 2.25
N ARG A 209 -21.77 16.40 1.07
CA ARG A 209 -21.09 15.11 0.94
C ARG A 209 -19.62 15.22 1.30
N TYR A 210 -18.93 16.19 0.70
CA TYR A 210 -17.52 16.47 0.99
C TYR A 210 -17.28 16.84 2.45
N LEU A 211 -18.10 17.73 3.01
CA LEU A 211 -17.91 18.22 4.38
C LEU A 211 -18.08 17.12 5.43
N ILE A 212 -19.08 16.25 5.25
CA ILE A 212 -19.33 15.14 6.18
C ILE A 212 -18.21 14.13 6.07
N GLU A 213 -17.82 13.73 4.86
CA GLU A 213 -16.74 12.75 4.67
C GLU A 213 -15.41 13.25 5.20
N GLU A 214 -15.07 14.51 4.93
CA GLU A 214 -13.86 15.10 5.47
C GLU A 214 -13.85 15.09 7.01
N HIS A 215 -14.97 15.43 7.64
CA HIS A 215 -15.07 15.43 9.09
C HIS A 215 -15.02 14.00 9.67
N LEU A 216 -15.64 13.01 9.00
CA LEU A 216 -15.52 11.61 9.38
C LEU A 216 -14.08 11.10 9.24
N SER A 217 -13.37 11.46 8.16
CA SER A 217 -11.95 11.15 7.99
C SER A 217 -11.09 11.80 9.08
N GLN A 218 -11.41 13.03 9.51
CA GLN A 218 -10.71 13.67 10.63
C GLN A 218 -10.94 12.95 11.96
N ILE A 219 -12.17 12.52 12.23
CA ILE A 219 -12.49 11.71 13.42
C ILE A 219 -11.70 10.40 13.37
N LEU A 220 -11.65 9.76 12.21
CA LEU A 220 -10.86 8.54 12.00
C LEU A 220 -9.37 8.80 12.29
N ASP A 221 -8.78 9.83 11.68
CA ASP A 221 -7.36 10.15 11.81
C ASP A 221 -6.94 10.41 13.27
N GLN A 222 -7.83 11.03 14.06
CA GLN A 222 -7.57 11.37 15.46
C GLN A 222 -7.71 10.17 16.40
N ASN A 223 -8.58 9.21 16.08
CA ASN A 223 -9.02 8.19 17.04
C ASN A 223 -8.69 6.75 16.62
N ILE A 224 -8.21 6.50 15.39
CA ILE A 224 -8.01 5.14 14.87
C ILE A 224 -7.13 4.21 15.74
N PRO A 225 -6.12 4.68 16.51
CA PRO A 225 -5.39 3.80 17.42
C PRO A 225 -6.28 3.19 18.51
N GLU A 226 -7.33 3.90 18.91
CA GLU A 226 -8.28 3.51 19.97
C GLU A 226 -9.65 3.16 19.35
N ARG A 227 -9.75 1.99 18.71
CA ARG A 227 -10.92 1.59 17.90
C ARG A 227 -12.29 1.78 18.56
N LYS A 228 -12.39 1.65 19.89
CA LYS A 228 -13.64 1.85 20.64
C LYS A 228 -14.04 3.32 20.72
N GLU A 229 -13.08 4.18 21.04
CA GLU A 229 -13.26 5.63 21.07
C GLU A 229 -13.54 6.13 19.65
N CYS A 230 -12.83 5.61 18.66
CA CYS A 230 -13.08 5.90 17.25
C CYS A 230 -14.52 5.55 16.82
N ALA A 231 -14.99 4.33 17.14
CA ALA A 231 -16.37 3.92 16.83
C ALA A 231 -17.40 4.83 17.53
N ALA A 232 -17.18 5.12 18.82
CA ALA A 232 -18.06 6.01 19.58
C ALA A 232 -18.08 7.44 19.00
N ALA A 233 -16.93 7.99 18.63
CA ALA A 233 -16.80 9.33 18.06
C ALA A 233 -17.48 9.42 16.67
N LEU A 234 -17.29 8.40 15.82
CA LEU A 234 -17.97 8.32 14.51
C LEU A 234 -19.50 8.27 14.67
N LEU A 235 -20.00 7.47 15.61
CA LEU A 235 -21.44 7.35 15.88
C LEU A 235 -22.02 8.59 16.58
N ALA A 236 -21.20 9.34 17.30
CA ALA A 236 -21.55 10.61 17.95
C ALA A 236 -21.39 11.84 17.02
N PHE A 237 -21.25 11.61 15.71
CA PHE A 237 -21.06 12.68 14.72
C PHE A 237 -22.16 13.74 14.82
N PRO A 238 -21.82 15.03 14.94
CA PRO A 238 -22.80 16.09 15.10
C PRO A 238 -23.57 16.34 13.81
N GLN A 239 -24.89 16.17 13.86
CA GLN A 239 -25.77 16.36 12.70
C GLN A 239 -26.61 17.63 12.84
N LYS A 240 -26.35 18.62 11.99
CA LYS A 240 -27.25 19.77 11.79
C LYS A 240 -28.51 19.37 11.01
N SER A 241 -28.32 18.55 9.98
CA SER A 241 -29.38 17.90 9.19
C SER A 241 -29.19 16.39 9.28
N LYS A 242 -30.29 15.63 9.37
CA LYS A 242 -30.21 14.16 9.40
C LYS A 242 -29.65 13.63 8.08
N VAL A 243 -28.69 12.72 8.16
CA VAL A 243 -28.07 12.00 7.04
C VAL A 243 -28.01 10.50 7.37
N PRO A 244 -27.95 9.61 6.37
CA PRO A 244 -27.78 8.17 6.60
C PRO A 244 -26.32 7.90 7.03
N LEU A 245 -26.03 8.22 8.30
CA LEU A 245 -24.67 8.28 8.84
C LEU A 245 -23.93 6.94 8.76
N GLU A 246 -24.63 5.84 9.00
CA GLU A 246 -24.07 4.50 8.93
C GLU A 246 -23.49 4.19 7.55
N TYR A 247 -24.20 4.59 6.48
CA TYR A 247 -23.71 4.44 5.11
C TYR A 247 -22.45 5.29 4.87
N MET A 248 -22.47 6.55 5.32
CA MET A 248 -21.32 7.45 5.15
C MET A 248 -20.10 7.00 5.95
N ILE A 249 -20.28 6.49 7.18
CA ILE A 249 -19.20 5.92 7.99
C ILE A 249 -18.58 4.72 7.28
N ILE A 250 -19.40 3.77 6.82
CA ILE A 250 -18.89 2.57 6.15
C ILE A 250 -18.18 2.92 4.84
N GLU A 251 -18.72 3.85 4.06
CA GLU A 251 -18.07 4.28 2.82
C GLU A 251 -16.75 5.02 3.05
N VAL A 252 -16.64 5.87 4.07
CA VAL A 252 -15.38 6.53 4.43
C VAL A 252 -14.33 5.49 4.87
N ILE A 253 -14.73 4.52 5.71
CA ILE A 253 -13.81 3.48 6.17
C ILE A 253 -13.34 2.59 4.99
N LEU A 254 -14.25 2.19 4.11
CA LEU A 254 -13.91 1.42 2.91
C LEU A 254 -13.08 2.25 1.93
N GLY A 255 -13.37 3.54 1.77
CA GLY A 255 -12.59 4.46 0.95
C GLY A 255 -11.14 4.60 1.43
N GLU A 256 -10.92 4.68 2.74
CA GLU A 256 -9.56 4.65 3.31
C GLU A 256 -8.89 3.28 3.17
N LEU A 257 -9.62 2.17 3.36
CA LEU A 257 -9.10 0.82 3.17
C LEU A 257 -8.66 0.57 1.71
N PHE A 258 -9.44 1.03 0.74
CA PHE A 258 -9.15 0.83 -0.70
C PHE A 258 -8.34 1.98 -1.32
N ARG A 259 -7.94 2.96 -0.52
CA ARG A 259 -7.14 4.11 -0.97
C ARG A 259 -5.86 3.68 -1.67
N LEU A 260 -5.66 4.17 -2.89
CA LEU A 260 -4.41 4.02 -3.64
C LEU A 260 -3.56 5.30 -3.48
N PRO A 261 -2.22 5.20 -3.40
CA PRO A 261 -1.38 4.00 -3.51
C PRO A 261 -1.51 3.02 -2.33
N THR A 262 -1.58 3.54 -1.11
CA THR A 262 -1.70 2.75 0.13
C THR A 262 -2.67 3.40 1.12
N PRO A 263 -3.29 2.63 2.02
CA PRO A 263 -4.08 3.17 3.12
C PRO A 263 -3.18 3.95 4.07
N GLN A 264 -3.75 4.96 4.75
CA GLN A 264 -2.99 5.77 5.71
C GLN A 264 -2.57 4.99 6.95
N TYR A 265 -3.40 4.02 7.37
CA TYR A 265 -3.16 3.19 8.53
C TYR A 265 -3.12 1.71 8.15
N LEU A 266 -2.69 0.86 9.09
CA LEU A 266 -2.68 -0.59 8.88
C LEU A 266 -4.08 -1.12 8.58
N GLU A 267 -4.20 -1.96 7.56
CA GLU A 267 -5.48 -2.53 7.07
C GLU A 267 -6.34 -3.15 8.19
N ILE A 268 -5.70 -3.83 9.14
CA ILE A 268 -6.36 -4.47 10.28
C ILE A 268 -7.09 -3.47 11.19
N ALA A 269 -6.64 -2.22 11.25
CA ALA A 269 -7.28 -1.18 12.07
C ALA A 269 -8.71 -0.94 11.59
N TYR A 270 -8.92 -0.77 10.28
CA TYR A 270 -10.23 -0.58 9.66
C TYR A 270 -11.15 -1.80 9.86
N GLY A 271 -10.62 -3.01 9.65
CA GLY A 271 -11.39 -4.25 9.88
C GLY A 271 -11.85 -4.38 11.33
N SER A 272 -10.97 -4.06 12.28
CA SER A 272 -11.29 -4.11 13.71
C SER A 272 -12.27 -3.01 14.15
N LEU A 273 -12.20 -1.83 13.52
CA LEU A 273 -13.13 -0.73 13.73
C LEU A 273 -14.54 -1.09 13.24
N MET A 274 -14.66 -1.70 12.06
CA MET A 274 -15.95 -2.18 11.54
C MET A 274 -16.59 -3.23 12.45
N ILE A 275 -15.80 -4.13 13.05
CA ILE A 275 -16.28 -5.06 14.07
C ILE A 275 -16.83 -4.32 15.30
N GLU A 276 -16.14 -3.27 15.76
CA GLU A 276 -16.59 -2.48 16.92
C GLU A 276 -17.86 -1.67 16.61
N LEU A 277 -18.00 -1.15 15.39
CA LEU A 277 -19.23 -0.52 14.89
C LEU A 277 -20.39 -1.51 14.85
N CYS A 278 -20.16 -2.75 14.40
CA CYS A 278 -21.19 -3.81 14.41
C CYS A 278 -21.68 -4.12 15.84
N LYS A 279 -20.80 -4.08 16.84
CA LYS A 279 -21.20 -4.27 18.25
C LYS A 279 -22.00 -3.09 18.79
N SER A 280 -21.61 -1.88 18.38
CA SER A 280 -22.22 -0.63 18.85
C SER A 280 -23.59 -0.39 18.24
N GLN A 281 -23.80 -0.80 16.98
CA GLN A 281 -25.05 -0.66 16.22
C GLN A 281 -25.45 -1.98 15.54
N PRO A 282 -25.87 -3.00 16.32
CA PRO A 282 -26.08 -4.36 15.81
C PRO A 282 -27.27 -4.51 14.85
N SER A 283 -28.20 -3.56 14.84
CA SER A 283 -29.39 -3.59 13.98
C SER A 283 -29.20 -2.94 12.61
N THR A 284 -28.20 -2.06 12.45
CA THR A 284 -28.04 -1.24 11.22
C THR A 284 -26.70 -1.50 10.53
N ILE A 285 -25.57 -1.33 11.24
CA ILE A 285 -24.23 -1.44 10.64
C ILE A 285 -24.00 -2.80 9.94
N PRO A 286 -24.37 -3.97 10.51
CA PRO A 286 -24.20 -5.24 9.82
C PRO A 286 -24.96 -5.34 8.48
N GLN A 287 -26.15 -4.72 8.38
CA GLN A 287 -26.95 -4.72 7.15
C GLN A 287 -26.30 -3.84 6.08
N VAL A 288 -25.88 -2.64 6.46
CA VAL A 288 -25.15 -1.72 5.57
C VAL A 288 -23.84 -2.37 5.08
N LEU A 289 -23.13 -3.07 5.97
CA LEU A 289 -21.88 -3.73 5.63
C LEU A 289 -22.10 -4.93 4.71
N ALA A 290 -23.15 -5.73 4.92
CA ALA A 290 -23.52 -6.82 4.01
C ALA A 290 -23.88 -6.28 2.62
N GLN A 291 -24.68 -5.23 2.54
CA GLN A 291 -24.99 -4.54 1.28
C GLN A 291 -23.72 -3.99 0.61
N ALA A 292 -22.80 -3.41 1.38
CA ALA A 292 -21.51 -2.94 0.86
C ALA A 292 -20.71 -4.09 0.23
N VAL A 293 -20.61 -5.24 0.90
CA VAL A 293 -19.91 -6.43 0.40
C VAL A 293 -20.53 -6.93 -0.92
N GLU A 294 -21.85 -6.95 -1.03
CA GLU A 294 -22.52 -7.32 -2.29
C GLU A 294 -22.17 -6.35 -3.43
N ILE A 295 -22.22 -5.04 -3.17
CA ILE A 295 -21.82 -4.02 -4.16
C ILE A 295 -20.35 -4.17 -4.57
N LEU A 296 -19.45 -4.41 -3.62
CA LEU A 296 -18.03 -4.63 -3.88
C LEU A 296 -17.81 -5.87 -4.75
N PHE A 297 -18.50 -6.98 -4.44
CA PHE A 297 -18.42 -8.23 -5.19
C PHE A 297 -19.02 -8.09 -6.60
N ASP A 298 -20.13 -7.38 -6.75
CA ASP A 298 -20.74 -7.14 -8.06
C ASP A 298 -19.87 -6.30 -8.97
N ARG A 299 -19.11 -5.35 -8.42
CA ARG A 299 -18.22 -4.45 -9.16
C ARG A 299 -16.78 -4.97 -9.28
N ILE A 300 -16.49 -6.18 -8.82
CA ILE A 300 -15.12 -6.69 -8.69
C ILE A 300 -14.38 -6.84 -10.02
N ASP A 301 -15.11 -6.95 -11.14
CA ASP A 301 -14.57 -7.19 -12.49
C ASP A 301 -13.62 -6.08 -12.97
N THR A 302 -13.82 -4.86 -12.46
CA THR A 302 -12.97 -3.70 -12.76
C THR A 302 -12.22 -3.19 -11.53
N MET A 303 -12.27 -3.92 -10.41
CA MET A 303 -11.58 -3.52 -9.19
C MET A 303 -10.06 -3.64 -9.35
N ASN A 304 -9.33 -2.62 -8.90
CA ASN A 304 -7.87 -2.61 -8.92
C ASN A 304 -7.31 -3.79 -8.11
N PRO A 305 -6.28 -4.52 -8.57
CA PRO A 305 -5.74 -5.68 -7.84
C PRO A 305 -5.28 -5.38 -6.41
N SER A 306 -4.77 -4.17 -6.13
CA SER A 306 -4.40 -3.80 -4.76
C SER A 306 -5.63 -3.66 -3.86
N SER A 307 -6.75 -3.14 -4.39
CA SER A 307 -8.02 -3.04 -3.66
C SER A 307 -8.68 -4.41 -3.50
N PHE A 308 -8.59 -5.26 -4.51
CA PHE A 308 -9.04 -6.65 -4.46
C PHE A 308 -8.35 -7.41 -3.32
N ASP A 309 -7.02 -7.32 -3.22
CA ASP A 309 -6.26 -8.02 -2.17
C ASP A 309 -6.74 -7.60 -0.78
N ARG A 310 -6.94 -6.29 -0.58
CA ARG A 310 -7.43 -5.72 0.68
C ARG A 310 -8.86 -6.16 0.96
N PHE A 311 -9.70 -6.27 -0.06
CA PHE A 311 -11.06 -6.78 0.10
C PHE A 311 -11.03 -8.24 0.54
N ALA A 312 -10.24 -9.10 -0.11
CA ALA A 312 -10.13 -10.51 0.26
C ALA A 312 -9.56 -10.69 1.69
N ASN A 313 -8.52 -9.93 2.04
CA ASN A 313 -7.92 -9.93 3.38
C ASN A 313 -8.91 -9.44 4.45
N TRP A 314 -9.58 -8.30 4.23
CA TRP A 314 -10.54 -7.76 5.18
C TRP A 314 -11.76 -8.68 5.33
N PHE A 315 -12.33 -9.17 4.23
CA PHE A 315 -13.54 -9.97 4.26
C PHE A 315 -13.31 -11.32 4.93
N SER A 316 -12.21 -12.01 4.61
CA SER A 316 -11.85 -13.27 5.29
C SER A 316 -11.58 -13.07 6.79
N TYR A 317 -10.92 -11.97 7.18
CA TYR A 317 -10.74 -11.58 8.58
C TYR A 317 -12.09 -11.30 9.25
N HIS A 318 -12.98 -10.54 8.60
CA HIS A 318 -14.31 -10.23 9.12
C HIS A 318 -15.12 -11.51 9.34
N LEU A 319 -15.18 -12.41 8.36
CA LEU A 319 -15.84 -13.71 8.46
C LEU A 319 -15.32 -14.52 9.64
N SER A 320 -14.00 -14.55 9.89
CA SER A 320 -13.43 -15.29 11.02
C SER A 320 -13.94 -14.81 12.39
N ASN A 321 -14.34 -13.55 12.51
CA ASN A 321 -14.92 -12.97 13.73
C ASN A 321 -16.42 -13.22 13.87
N PHE A 322 -17.10 -13.66 12.81
CA PHE A 322 -18.54 -13.97 12.77
C PHE A 322 -18.82 -15.42 12.38
N GLN A 323 -17.98 -16.34 12.87
CA GLN A 323 -18.12 -17.80 12.72
C GLN A 323 -18.09 -18.30 11.27
N PHE A 324 -17.55 -17.50 10.35
CA PHE A 324 -17.50 -17.72 8.90
C PHE A 324 -18.89 -17.82 8.23
N LYS A 325 -19.88 -17.14 8.78
CA LYS A 325 -21.23 -17.11 8.21
C LYS A 325 -21.31 -16.09 7.08
N TRP A 326 -21.71 -16.55 5.91
CA TRP A 326 -22.03 -15.73 4.74
C TRP A 326 -23.08 -16.44 3.89
N SER A 327 -23.87 -15.68 3.15
CA SER A 327 -24.84 -16.22 2.18
C SER A 327 -24.15 -16.61 0.86
N TRP A 328 -23.22 -17.56 0.91
CA TRP A 328 -22.46 -18.02 -0.27
C TRP A 328 -23.35 -18.43 -1.46
N TYR A 329 -24.58 -18.84 -1.20
CA TYR A 329 -25.57 -19.18 -2.23
C TYR A 329 -25.80 -18.02 -3.22
N ASP A 330 -25.77 -16.78 -2.75
CA ASP A 330 -26.03 -15.59 -3.57
C ASP A 330 -24.94 -15.40 -4.65
N TRP A 331 -23.75 -15.99 -4.44
CA TRP A 331 -22.62 -15.94 -5.36
C TRP A 331 -22.49 -17.17 -6.26
N THR A 332 -23.45 -18.09 -6.24
CA THR A 332 -23.47 -19.28 -7.14
C THR A 332 -23.22 -18.95 -8.62
N PRO A 333 -23.69 -17.82 -9.20
CA PRO A 333 -23.43 -17.49 -10.60
C PRO A 333 -21.94 -17.41 -10.97
N CYS A 334 -21.03 -17.17 -10.01
CA CYS A 334 -19.60 -17.14 -10.32
C CYS A 334 -19.01 -18.51 -10.69
N LEU A 335 -19.69 -19.61 -10.37
CA LEU A 335 -19.24 -20.97 -10.67
C LEU A 335 -19.31 -21.33 -12.16
N GLU A 336 -20.09 -20.57 -12.94
CA GLU A 336 -20.25 -20.72 -14.38
C GLU A 336 -19.26 -19.85 -15.17
N MET A 337 -18.48 -19.01 -14.48
CA MET A 337 -17.51 -18.10 -15.07
C MET A 337 -16.15 -18.79 -15.30
N GLU A 338 -15.32 -18.20 -16.15
CA GLU A 338 -13.95 -18.68 -16.38
C GLU A 338 -13.10 -18.60 -15.11
N GLN A 339 -12.11 -19.49 -14.97
CA GLN A 339 -11.26 -19.59 -13.78
C GLN A 339 -10.47 -18.29 -13.49
N ASP A 340 -10.11 -17.54 -14.52
CA ASP A 340 -9.39 -16.27 -14.40
C ASP A 340 -10.33 -15.06 -14.22
N HIS A 341 -11.65 -15.29 -14.19
CA HIS A 341 -12.61 -14.23 -13.89
C HIS A 341 -12.45 -13.76 -12.43
N PRO A 342 -12.53 -12.44 -12.14
CA PRO A 342 -12.32 -11.90 -10.80
C PRO A 342 -13.25 -12.45 -9.72
N LYS A 343 -14.53 -12.70 -10.03
CA LYS A 343 -15.52 -13.26 -9.08
C LYS A 343 -15.14 -14.64 -8.51
N PRO A 344 -14.98 -15.72 -9.31
CA PRO A 344 -14.56 -17.02 -8.76
C PRO A 344 -13.18 -16.94 -8.11
N ARG A 345 -12.25 -16.14 -8.65
CA ARG A 345 -10.94 -15.91 -8.05
C ARG A 345 -11.03 -15.31 -6.66
N PHE A 346 -11.92 -14.33 -6.46
CA PHE A 346 -12.13 -13.70 -5.15
C PHE A 346 -12.62 -14.70 -4.11
N VAL A 347 -13.58 -15.54 -4.47
CA VAL A 347 -14.09 -16.59 -3.58
C VAL A 347 -12.97 -17.57 -3.21
N GLN A 348 -12.17 -18.01 -4.18
CA GLN A 348 -11.01 -18.89 -3.94
C GLN A 348 -10.02 -18.27 -2.94
N GLU A 349 -9.65 -17.01 -3.16
CA GLU A 349 -8.69 -16.30 -2.29
C GLU A 349 -9.27 -16.08 -0.89
N VAL A 350 -10.55 -15.70 -0.77
CA VAL A 350 -11.23 -15.56 0.53
C VAL A 350 -11.25 -16.90 1.27
N LEU A 351 -11.61 -18.01 0.62
CA LEU A 351 -11.64 -19.33 1.25
C LEU A 351 -10.23 -19.81 1.63
N GLU A 352 -9.21 -19.52 0.82
CA GLU A 352 -7.81 -19.79 1.17
C GLU A 352 -7.39 -19.00 2.43
N LYS A 353 -7.78 -17.73 2.53
CA LYS A 353 -7.51 -16.91 3.72
C LYS A 353 -8.28 -17.39 4.94
N CYS A 354 -9.54 -17.80 4.78
CA CYS A 354 -10.32 -18.43 5.84
C CYS A 354 -9.67 -19.74 6.32
N LEU A 355 -9.07 -20.53 5.42
CA LEU A 355 -8.29 -21.72 5.77
C LEU A 355 -7.08 -21.36 6.65
N ARG A 356 -6.32 -20.31 6.30
CA ARG A 356 -5.18 -19.85 7.11
C ARG A 356 -5.59 -19.38 8.52
N LEU A 357 -6.84 -18.92 8.69
CA LEU A 357 -7.44 -18.51 9.97
C LEU A 357 -8.22 -19.64 10.66
N SER A 358 -8.25 -20.84 10.08
CA SER A 358 -9.03 -21.98 10.56
C SER A 358 -8.35 -23.30 10.19
N TYR A 359 -9.13 -24.32 9.78
CA TYR A 359 -8.65 -25.60 9.29
C TYR A 359 -9.50 -26.09 8.13
N TYR A 360 -8.95 -26.97 7.30
CA TYR A 360 -9.54 -27.42 6.03
C TYR A 360 -11.00 -27.84 6.14
N GLN A 361 -11.31 -28.77 7.05
CA GLN A 361 -12.67 -29.28 7.21
C GLN A 361 -13.67 -28.16 7.58
N ARG A 362 -13.26 -27.16 8.38
CA ARG A 362 -14.14 -26.04 8.71
C ARG A 362 -14.52 -25.22 7.47
N VAL A 363 -13.57 -25.00 6.55
CA VAL A 363 -13.81 -24.25 5.32
C VAL A 363 -14.69 -25.04 4.34
N VAL A 364 -14.51 -26.36 4.27
CA VAL A 364 -15.40 -27.26 3.52
C VAL A 364 -16.85 -27.17 4.04
N ASP A 365 -17.03 -27.08 5.36
CA ASP A 365 -18.35 -27.12 5.99
C ASP A 365 -19.13 -25.80 5.92
N ILE A 366 -18.49 -24.66 5.65
CA ILE A 366 -19.16 -23.34 5.59
C ILE A 366 -19.72 -23.02 4.20
N VAL A 367 -19.32 -23.74 3.15
CA VAL A 367 -19.77 -23.51 1.77
C VAL A 367 -20.89 -24.49 1.35
N PRO A 368 -21.79 -24.11 0.42
CA PRO A 368 -22.90 -24.97 0.00
C PRO A 368 -22.43 -26.16 -0.86
N LYS A 369 -22.61 -27.39 -0.36
CA LYS A 369 -22.24 -28.63 -1.09
C LYS A 369 -23.10 -28.88 -2.33
N GLU A 370 -24.41 -28.61 -2.24
CA GLU A 370 -25.40 -28.90 -3.29
C GLU A 370 -25.18 -28.13 -4.60
N LYS A 371 -24.39 -27.05 -4.56
CA LYS A 371 -24.13 -26.17 -5.71
C LYS A 371 -22.72 -26.31 -6.28
N ASN A 372 -21.97 -27.34 -5.92
CA ASN A 372 -20.59 -27.58 -6.39
C ASN A 372 -19.58 -26.46 -6.05
N PHE A 373 -19.76 -25.74 -4.92
CA PHE A 373 -18.74 -24.80 -4.41
C PHE A 373 -17.41 -25.47 -4.07
N GLU A 374 -17.39 -26.80 -3.97
CA GLU A 374 -16.16 -27.59 -3.78
C GLU A 374 -15.09 -27.30 -4.84
N LYS A 375 -15.48 -26.86 -6.04
CA LYS A 375 -14.56 -26.43 -7.11
C LYS A 375 -13.75 -25.18 -6.77
N LEU A 376 -14.23 -24.35 -5.84
CA LEU A 376 -13.57 -23.11 -5.41
C LEU A 376 -12.84 -23.27 -4.08
N LEU A 377 -12.91 -24.44 -3.44
CA LEU A 377 -12.16 -24.70 -2.22
C LEU A 377 -10.65 -24.71 -2.49
N PRO A 378 -9.83 -24.18 -1.57
CA PRO A 378 -8.39 -24.39 -1.65
C PRO A 378 -8.08 -25.90 -1.55
N PRO A 379 -6.93 -26.36 -2.08
CA PRO A 379 -6.48 -27.73 -1.87
C PRO A 379 -6.23 -27.99 -0.37
N LYS A 380 -6.23 -29.28 0.02
CA LYS A 380 -5.86 -29.66 1.37
C LYS A 380 -4.36 -29.41 1.57
N PRO A 381 -3.93 -28.68 2.61
CA PRO A 381 -2.54 -28.24 2.76
C PRO A 381 -1.65 -29.39 3.26
N GLU A 382 -1.24 -30.28 2.36
CA GLU A 382 -0.39 -31.44 2.63
C GLU A 382 0.91 -31.40 1.80
N PRO A 383 2.03 -31.92 2.34
CA PRO A 383 3.29 -31.98 1.59
C PRO A 383 3.23 -33.05 0.49
N ARG A 384 3.67 -32.73 -0.73
CA ARG A 384 3.82 -33.69 -1.83
C ARG A 384 5.28 -34.17 -1.95
N TYR A 385 5.64 -35.15 -1.14
CA TYR A 385 6.98 -35.74 -1.20
C TYR A 385 7.13 -36.70 -2.37
N LYS A 386 8.08 -36.44 -3.28
CA LYS A 386 8.24 -37.21 -4.52
C LYS A 386 9.07 -38.50 -4.39
N TYR A 387 9.82 -38.69 -3.31
CA TYR A 387 10.74 -39.82 -3.16
C TYR A 387 10.17 -40.94 -2.28
N THR A 388 8.88 -41.22 -2.43
CA THR A 388 8.23 -42.37 -1.81
C THR A 388 8.62 -43.66 -2.53
N GLU A 389 8.63 -44.78 -1.82
CA GLU A 389 8.98 -46.09 -2.39
C GLU A 389 8.03 -46.52 -3.52
N ASP A 390 6.78 -46.04 -3.49
CA ASP A 390 5.75 -46.37 -4.48
C ASP A 390 5.79 -45.48 -5.75
N ASN A 391 6.70 -44.51 -5.84
CA ASN A 391 6.76 -43.59 -6.99
C ASN A 391 7.64 -44.14 -8.13
N ASN A 392 6.99 -44.78 -9.11
CA ASN A 392 7.65 -45.37 -10.29
C ASN A 392 8.19 -44.33 -11.31
N ASN A 393 7.90 -43.04 -11.12
CA ASN A 393 8.35 -41.98 -12.04
C ASN A 393 9.75 -41.43 -11.70
N VAL A 394 10.38 -41.92 -10.62
CA VAL A 394 11.70 -41.50 -10.18
C VAL A 394 12.67 -42.68 -10.26
N ASP A 395 13.90 -42.41 -10.69
CA ASP A 395 14.96 -43.42 -10.73
C ASP A 395 15.14 -44.08 -9.35
N PRO A 396 15.09 -45.43 -9.25
CA PRO A 396 15.30 -46.15 -8.00
C PRO A 396 16.57 -45.75 -7.23
N VAL A 397 17.65 -45.39 -7.92
CA VAL A 397 18.90 -44.94 -7.29
C VAL A 397 18.67 -43.66 -6.48
N VAL A 398 17.87 -42.73 -7.01
CA VAL A 398 17.54 -41.47 -6.35
C VAL A 398 16.62 -41.71 -5.16
N VAL A 399 15.64 -42.62 -5.29
CA VAL A 399 14.76 -43.02 -4.18
C VAL A 399 15.59 -43.64 -3.05
N ILE A 400 16.53 -44.53 -3.35
CA ILE A 400 17.44 -45.14 -2.36
C ILE A 400 18.28 -44.07 -1.64
N ALA A 401 18.84 -43.11 -2.38
CA ALA A 401 19.60 -42.01 -1.78
C ALA A 401 18.73 -41.15 -0.84
N ALA A 402 17.50 -40.84 -1.23
CA ALA A 402 16.55 -40.12 -0.41
C ALA A 402 16.17 -40.90 0.88
N GLN A 403 15.94 -42.22 0.78
CA GLN A 403 15.67 -43.06 1.96
C GLN A 403 16.89 -43.15 2.89
N ASN A 404 18.10 -43.25 2.34
CA ASN A 404 19.34 -43.20 3.12
C ASN A 404 19.49 -41.86 3.86
N LEU A 405 19.16 -40.75 3.21
CA LEU A 405 19.12 -39.44 3.82
C LEU A 405 18.09 -39.38 4.95
N ILE A 406 16.86 -39.88 4.72
CA ILE A 406 15.82 -39.98 5.77
C ILE A 406 16.34 -40.74 6.99
N ALA A 407 16.95 -41.91 6.78
CA ALA A 407 17.49 -42.73 7.85
C ALA A 407 18.63 -42.02 8.60
N SER A 408 19.49 -41.28 7.89
CA SER A 408 20.55 -40.46 8.47
C SER A 408 19.99 -39.35 9.35
N VAL A 409 19.06 -38.55 8.82
CA VAL A 409 18.42 -37.43 9.55
C VAL A 409 17.68 -37.93 10.79
N LYS A 410 16.93 -39.04 10.68
CA LYS A 410 16.21 -39.65 11.82
C LYS A 410 17.16 -40.18 12.91
N ARG A 411 18.34 -40.68 12.53
CA ARG A 411 19.41 -41.06 13.48
C ARG A 411 20.15 -39.86 14.09
N LYS A 412 19.75 -38.63 13.74
CA LYS A 412 20.34 -37.38 14.23
C LYS A 412 21.85 -37.27 13.98
N THR A 413 22.31 -37.81 12.85
CA THR A 413 23.68 -37.62 12.35
C THR A 413 23.97 -36.12 12.14
N THR A 414 25.26 -35.80 11.96
CA THR A 414 25.67 -34.43 11.62
C THR A 414 25.14 -34.06 10.23
N PRO A 415 24.92 -32.76 9.95
CA PRO A 415 24.49 -32.33 8.62
C PRO A 415 25.41 -32.83 7.50
N GLU A 416 26.72 -32.83 7.74
CA GLU A 416 27.74 -33.25 6.79
C GLU A 416 27.66 -34.76 6.51
N GLU A 417 27.52 -35.59 7.55
CA GLU A 417 27.32 -37.03 7.41
C GLU A 417 26.03 -37.37 6.65
N ALA A 418 24.96 -36.64 6.94
CA ALA A 418 23.70 -36.78 6.21
C ALA A 418 23.86 -36.39 4.74
N PHE A 419 24.56 -35.30 4.44
CA PHE A 419 24.79 -34.85 3.07
C PHE A 419 25.72 -35.78 2.27
N LEU A 420 26.69 -36.42 2.92
CA LEU A 420 27.55 -37.43 2.28
C LEU A 420 26.77 -38.61 1.69
N THR A 421 25.56 -38.92 2.20
CA THR A 421 24.69 -39.96 1.63
C THR A 421 24.24 -39.63 0.19
N LEU A 422 24.33 -38.36 -0.21
CA LEU A 422 23.96 -37.89 -1.53
C LEU A 422 25.15 -37.81 -2.49
N ARG A 423 26.39 -38.11 -2.05
CA ARG A 423 27.61 -37.88 -2.83
C ARG A 423 27.56 -38.50 -4.23
N ASP A 424 27.04 -39.72 -4.31
CA ASP A 424 27.06 -40.56 -5.51
C ASP A 424 25.86 -40.28 -6.45
N LEU A 425 25.01 -39.29 -6.15
CA LEU A 425 23.95 -38.86 -7.06
C LEU A 425 24.53 -38.24 -8.34
N PRO A 426 23.98 -38.58 -9.53
CA PRO A 426 24.42 -38.00 -10.79
C PRO A 426 24.17 -36.49 -10.80
N ASN A 427 24.95 -35.76 -11.59
CA ASN A 427 24.70 -34.34 -11.84
C ASN A 427 24.09 -34.17 -13.24
N PRO A 428 22.80 -33.81 -13.35
CA PRO A 428 22.14 -33.62 -14.64
C PRO A 428 22.76 -32.51 -15.51
N LEU A 429 23.53 -31.60 -14.92
CA LEU A 429 24.22 -30.51 -15.63
C LEU A 429 25.64 -30.88 -16.05
N GLN A 430 26.13 -32.06 -15.66
CA GLN A 430 27.47 -32.50 -16.02
C GLN A 430 27.46 -33.13 -17.40
N GLU A 431 28.12 -32.49 -18.36
CA GLU A 431 28.38 -33.05 -19.68
C GLU A 431 29.73 -33.77 -19.72
N GLU A 432 29.83 -34.85 -20.49
CA GLU A 432 31.06 -35.63 -20.62
C GLU A 432 32.15 -34.81 -21.32
N GLY A 433 33.29 -34.64 -20.65
CA GLY A 433 34.44 -33.90 -21.19
C GLY A 433 34.46 -32.40 -20.89
N GLU A 434 33.44 -31.88 -20.20
CA GLU A 434 33.37 -30.50 -19.74
C GLU A 434 33.86 -30.34 -18.28
N PRO A 435 34.21 -29.10 -17.84
CA PRO A 435 34.50 -28.82 -16.44
C PRO A 435 33.38 -29.25 -15.50
N ASP A 436 33.70 -29.45 -14.22
CA ASP A 436 32.69 -29.77 -13.21
C ASP A 436 31.62 -28.67 -13.16
N ALA A 437 30.35 -29.07 -13.31
CA ALA A 437 29.23 -28.14 -13.27
C ALA A 437 29.17 -27.41 -11.91
N PRO A 438 28.81 -26.10 -11.90
CA PRO A 438 28.94 -25.24 -10.72
C PRO A 438 28.06 -25.68 -9.54
N TYR A 439 26.98 -26.40 -9.80
CA TYR A 439 26.09 -26.98 -8.79
C TYR A 439 25.45 -28.27 -9.31
N ASN A 440 24.80 -29.03 -8.42
CA ASN A 440 24.06 -30.24 -8.76
C ASN A 440 22.58 -30.08 -8.36
N PRO A 441 21.67 -29.88 -9.33
CA PRO A 441 20.25 -29.63 -9.03
C PRO A 441 19.57 -30.84 -8.37
N LEU A 442 19.97 -32.06 -8.72
CA LEU A 442 19.38 -33.28 -8.14
C LEU A 442 19.76 -33.44 -6.66
N LYS A 443 21.00 -33.13 -6.29
CA LYS A 443 21.45 -33.13 -4.88
C LYS A 443 20.71 -32.09 -4.05
N ILE A 444 20.56 -30.88 -4.59
CA ILE A 444 19.81 -29.80 -3.96
C ILE A 444 18.38 -30.26 -3.68
N ASP A 445 17.75 -30.80 -4.71
CA ASP A 445 16.35 -31.15 -4.67
C ASP A 445 16.06 -32.29 -3.68
N VAL A 446 16.82 -33.40 -3.74
CA VAL A 446 16.68 -34.52 -2.80
C VAL A 446 16.87 -34.05 -1.36
N LEU A 447 17.86 -33.19 -1.11
CA LEU A 447 18.10 -32.63 0.23
C LEU A 447 16.91 -31.78 0.70
N VAL A 448 16.49 -30.78 -0.09
CA VAL A 448 15.43 -29.84 0.29
C VAL A 448 14.10 -30.56 0.48
N GLN A 449 13.69 -31.40 -0.47
CA GLN A 449 12.48 -32.23 -0.39
C GLN A 449 12.45 -33.07 0.89
N THR A 450 13.56 -33.76 1.18
CA THR A 450 13.64 -34.67 2.33
C THR A 450 13.61 -33.91 3.66
N LEU A 451 14.35 -32.80 3.77
CA LEU A 451 14.36 -31.98 4.98
C LEU A 451 12.98 -31.37 5.27
N LEU A 452 12.30 -30.86 4.24
CA LEU A 452 10.98 -30.26 4.38
C LEU A 452 9.89 -31.30 4.64
N TYR A 453 9.99 -32.49 4.05
CA TYR A 453 9.10 -33.61 4.35
C TYR A 453 9.21 -34.04 5.81
N LEU A 454 10.44 -34.22 6.32
CA LEU A 454 10.67 -34.55 7.73
C LEU A 454 10.27 -33.41 8.69
N GLY A 455 10.33 -32.16 8.20
CA GLY A 455 9.91 -30.95 8.90
C GLY A 455 8.42 -30.61 8.77
N ALA A 456 7.61 -31.43 8.08
CA ALA A 456 6.25 -31.05 7.67
C ALA A 456 5.23 -30.89 8.81
N LYS A 457 5.57 -31.31 10.03
CA LYS A 457 4.64 -31.28 11.18
C LYS A 457 4.21 -29.87 11.57
N SER A 458 5.09 -28.87 11.47
CA SER A 458 4.76 -27.46 11.72
C SER A 458 5.83 -26.52 11.16
N PHE A 459 5.51 -25.22 11.08
CA PHE A 459 6.50 -24.19 10.69
C PHE A 459 7.78 -24.26 11.53
N THR A 460 7.66 -24.49 12.84
CA THR A 460 8.82 -24.61 13.73
C THR A 460 9.73 -25.78 13.35
N HIS A 461 9.17 -26.95 12.99
CA HIS A 461 9.97 -28.11 12.59
C HIS A 461 10.70 -27.84 11.26
N ALA A 462 10.00 -27.25 10.28
CA ALA A 462 10.62 -26.86 9.03
C ALA A 462 11.74 -25.82 9.23
N PHE A 463 11.54 -24.81 10.09
CA PHE A 463 12.57 -23.83 10.41
C PHE A 463 13.77 -24.42 11.14
N GLN A 464 13.54 -25.39 12.03
CA GLN A 464 14.62 -26.11 12.70
C GLN A 464 15.41 -26.97 11.72
N ALA A 465 14.76 -27.60 10.75
CA ALA A 465 15.44 -28.33 9.68
C ALA A 465 16.33 -27.39 8.85
N LEU A 466 15.79 -26.24 8.39
CA LEU A 466 16.58 -25.23 7.66
C LEU A 466 17.74 -24.69 8.48
N ALA A 467 17.54 -24.42 9.78
CA ALA A 467 18.59 -23.92 10.66
C ALA A 467 19.70 -24.95 10.90
N LYS A 468 19.34 -26.23 11.11
CA LYS A 468 20.31 -27.31 11.34
C LYS A 468 21.19 -27.54 10.10
N TYR A 469 20.62 -27.44 8.90
CA TYR A 469 21.33 -27.66 7.64
C TYR A 469 21.78 -26.36 6.96
N HIS A 470 21.78 -25.23 7.68
CA HIS A 470 21.98 -23.90 7.10
C HIS A 470 23.29 -23.77 6.32
N GLN A 471 24.42 -24.24 6.86
CA GLN A 471 25.73 -24.14 6.19
C GLN A 471 25.75 -24.89 4.85
N ILE A 472 25.16 -26.09 4.81
CA ILE A 472 25.08 -26.91 3.60
C ILE A 472 24.15 -26.26 2.57
N LEU A 473 23.00 -25.75 3.01
CA LEU A 473 22.07 -25.04 2.14
C LEU A 473 22.69 -23.77 1.55
N LYS A 474 23.47 -23.02 2.35
CA LYS A 474 24.17 -21.83 1.89
C LYS A 474 25.28 -22.17 0.90
N ALA A 475 26.05 -23.23 1.16
CA ALA A 475 27.07 -23.71 0.23
C ALA A 475 26.49 -24.20 -1.10
N LEU A 476 25.36 -24.93 -1.06
CA LEU A 476 24.65 -25.37 -2.25
C LEU A 476 24.02 -24.20 -3.04
N GLY A 477 23.54 -23.17 -2.35
CA GLY A 477 22.96 -21.96 -2.92
C GLY A 477 23.97 -20.88 -3.31
N SER A 478 25.23 -21.24 -3.61
CA SER A 478 26.28 -20.25 -3.95
C SER A 478 26.05 -19.51 -5.27
N TYR A 479 25.21 -20.06 -6.14
CA TYR A 479 24.85 -19.49 -7.46
C TYR A 479 23.35 -19.20 -7.51
N GLU A 480 22.95 -18.18 -8.27
CA GLU A 480 21.54 -17.77 -8.39
C GLU A 480 20.66 -18.93 -8.91
N GLU A 481 21.11 -19.66 -9.92
CA GLU A 481 20.37 -20.79 -10.49
C GLU A 481 20.21 -21.93 -9.47
N ALA A 482 21.21 -22.14 -8.62
CA ALA A 482 21.13 -23.12 -7.53
C ALA A 482 20.12 -22.69 -6.46
N GLN A 483 20.04 -21.39 -6.15
CA GLN A 483 19.00 -20.83 -5.27
C GLN A 483 17.60 -20.99 -5.88
N ILE A 484 17.46 -20.79 -7.19
CA ILE A 484 16.20 -21.05 -7.91
C ILE A 484 15.83 -22.55 -7.85
N CYS A 485 16.81 -23.47 -7.94
CA CYS A 485 16.56 -24.91 -7.71
C CYS A 485 16.05 -25.19 -6.28
N ILE A 486 16.61 -24.52 -5.26
CA ILE A 486 16.09 -24.63 -3.88
C ILE A 486 14.62 -24.18 -3.83
N LEU A 487 14.29 -23.03 -4.42
CA LEU A 487 12.94 -22.48 -4.44
C LEU A 487 11.95 -23.38 -5.21
N ARG A 488 12.37 -23.95 -6.35
CA ARG A 488 11.59 -24.95 -7.09
C ARG A 488 11.32 -26.19 -6.24
N SER A 489 12.33 -26.68 -5.52
CA SER A 489 12.18 -27.83 -4.63
C SER A 489 11.17 -27.54 -3.50
N VAL A 490 11.16 -26.31 -2.98
CA VAL A 490 10.16 -25.83 -1.98
C VAL A 490 8.76 -25.80 -2.59
N TYR A 491 8.63 -25.28 -3.82
CA TYR A 491 7.36 -25.22 -4.54
C TYR A 491 6.76 -26.61 -4.75
N GLU A 492 7.53 -27.54 -5.30
CA GLU A 492 7.05 -28.89 -5.62
C GLU A 492 6.46 -29.62 -4.40
N ILE A 493 7.10 -29.49 -3.23
CA ILE A 493 6.58 -30.12 -2.00
C ILE A 493 5.40 -29.35 -1.38
N TRP A 494 5.35 -28.02 -1.49
CA TRP A 494 4.38 -27.18 -0.75
C TRP A 494 3.40 -26.37 -1.62
N HIS A 495 3.26 -26.65 -2.92
CA HIS A 495 2.33 -25.91 -3.80
C HIS A 495 0.86 -25.92 -3.32
N ASP A 496 0.41 -26.96 -2.61
CA ASP A 496 -0.92 -27.06 -1.97
C ASP A 496 -1.02 -26.28 -0.64
N HIS A 497 0.10 -25.75 -0.13
CA HIS A 497 0.16 -24.99 1.12
C HIS A 497 0.84 -23.62 0.94
N PRO A 498 0.17 -22.65 0.32
CA PRO A 498 0.72 -21.30 0.06
C PRO A 498 1.29 -20.60 1.30
N GLN A 499 0.62 -20.72 2.46
CA GLN A 499 1.13 -20.13 3.70
C GLN A 499 2.50 -20.71 4.12
N MET A 500 2.72 -22.01 3.94
CA MET A 500 4.02 -22.63 4.21
C MET A 500 5.08 -22.10 3.23
N MET A 501 4.75 -21.99 1.94
CA MET A 501 5.66 -21.37 0.96
C MET A 501 6.06 -19.96 1.38
N THR A 502 5.10 -19.10 1.72
CA THR A 502 5.38 -17.71 2.12
C THR A 502 6.36 -17.64 3.30
N VAL A 503 6.14 -18.45 4.35
CA VAL A 503 7.00 -18.42 5.54
C VAL A 503 8.37 -19.09 5.32
N LEU A 504 8.47 -20.10 4.45
CA LEU A 504 9.75 -20.73 4.10
C LEU A 504 10.61 -19.78 3.27
N VAL A 505 10.03 -19.09 2.27
CA VAL A 505 10.76 -18.09 1.47
C VAL A 505 11.21 -16.93 2.35
N ASP A 506 10.36 -16.41 3.24
CA ASP A 506 10.77 -15.40 4.23
C ASP A 506 11.96 -15.88 5.07
N LYS A 507 11.89 -17.11 5.57
CA LYS A 507 12.94 -17.69 6.40
C LYS A 507 14.25 -17.83 5.63
N MET A 508 14.20 -18.36 4.41
CA MET A 508 15.37 -18.53 3.53
C MET A 508 16.03 -17.20 3.18
N LEU A 509 15.23 -16.16 2.89
CA LEU A 509 15.74 -14.81 2.69
C LEU A 509 16.41 -14.29 3.97
N ARG A 510 15.79 -14.43 5.14
CA ARG A 510 16.36 -13.94 6.43
C ARG A 510 17.66 -14.62 6.81
N THR A 511 17.80 -15.88 6.45
CA THR A 511 19.02 -16.65 6.70
C THR A 511 20.00 -16.59 5.53
N GLU A 512 19.74 -15.81 4.48
CA GLU A 512 20.64 -15.71 3.30
C GLU A 512 20.93 -17.06 2.65
N ILE A 513 19.95 -17.97 2.64
CA ILE A 513 19.99 -19.20 1.83
C ILE A 513 19.68 -18.85 0.38
N VAL A 514 18.81 -17.86 0.18
CA VAL A 514 18.47 -17.30 -1.13
C VAL A 514 18.49 -15.77 -1.06
N GLU A 515 18.75 -15.14 -2.20
CA GLU A 515 18.77 -13.70 -2.39
C GLU A 515 17.44 -13.18 -2.97
N CYS A 516 17.26 -11.85 -2.93
CA CYS A 516 16.03 -11.23 -3.40
C CYS A 516 15.86 -11.35 -4.93
N SER A 517 16.96 -11.28 -5.67
CA SER A 517 17.02 -11.49 -7.13
C SER A 517 16.55 -12.89 -7.51
N ALA A 518 17.08 -13.92 -6.86
CA ALA A 518 16.70 -15.32 -7.08
C ALA A 518 15.20 -15.54 -6.86
N VAL A 519 14.64 -14.96 -5.78
CA VAL A 519 13.20 -15.03 -5.51
C VAL A 519 12.39 -14.33 -6.59
N ALA A 520 12.77 -13.12 -7.01
CA ALA A 520 12.09 -12.41 -8.08
C ALA A 520 12.12 -13.20 -9.40
N ASN A 521 13.29 -13.71 -9.81
CA ASN A 521 13.44 -14.53 -11.01
C ASN A 521 12.62 -15.82 -10.95
N TRP A 522 12.56 -16.48 -9.79
CA TRP A 522 11.74 -17.68 -9.59
C TRP A 522 10.23 -17.39 -9.70
N LEU A 523 9.73 -16.30 -9.11
CA LEU A 523 8.29 -15.96 -9.17
C LEU A 523 7.79 -15.70 -10.60
N PHE A 524 8.66 -15.19 -11.48
CA PHE A 524 8.37 -14.98 -12.91
C PHE A 524 8.83 -16.12 -13.81
N SER A 525 9.24 -17.26 -13.23
CA SER A 525 9.65 -18.43 -14.00
C SER A 525 8.46 -19.14 -14.64
N ARG A 526 8.74 -19.98 -15.65
CA ARG A 526 7.71 -20.79 -16.33
C ARG A 526 6.93 -21.69 -15.37
N ASP A 527 7.60 -22.19 -14.33
CA ASP A 527 7.02 -23.09 -13.33
C ASP A 527 5.90 -22.38 -12.53
N MET A 528 6.04 -21.06 -12.33
CA MET A 528 5.12 -20.26 -11.52
C MET A 528 3.98 -19.62 -12.33
N MET A 529 3.99 -19.74 -13.66
CA MET A 529 3.03 -19.05 -14.54
C MET A 529 1.57 -19.43 -14.27
N GLN A 530 1.31 -20.67 -13.81
CA GLN A 530 -0.03 -21.14 -13.47
C GLN A 530 -0.58 -20.50 -12.19
N ASP A 531 0.31 -20.18 -11.25
CA ASP A 531 -0.03 -19.57 -9.97
C ASP A 531 0.10 -18.04 -9.99
N LEU A 532 0.61 -17.44 -11.08
CA LEU A 532 0.90 -16.01 -11.18
C LEU A 532 -0.30 -15.11 -10.82
N THR A 533 -1.53 -15.56 -11.05
CA THR A 533 -2.74 -14.79 -10.71
C THR A 533 -3.12 -14.88 -9.23
N ARG A 534 -2.54 -15.80 -8.45
CA ARG A 534 -2.87 -16.02 -7.04
C ARG A 534 -2.20 -15.02 -6.11
N MET A 535 -2.88 -14.66 -5.02
CA MET A 535 -2.41 -13.59 -4.12
C MET A 535 -1.07 -13.91 -3.45
N TYR A 536 -0.81 -15.16 -3.09
CA TYR A 536 0.40 -15.51 -2.32
C TYR A 536 1.71 -15.24 -3.08
N ILE A 537 1.69 -15.27 -4.42
CA ILE A 537 2.84 -14.91 -5.26
C ILE A 537 3.24 -13.47 -5.00
N TRP A 538 2.26 -12.58 -5.00
CA TRP A 538 2.44 -11.15 -4.80
C TRP A 538 2.77 -10.82 -3.34
N GLU A 539 2.24 -11.60 -2.38
CA GLU A 539 2.68 -11.54 -0.98
C GLU A 539 4.17 -11.82 -0.83
N ILE A 540 4.69 -12.84 -1.52
CA ILE A 540 6.12 -13.19 -1.49
C ILE A 540 6.95 -12.10 -2.16
N LEU A 541 6.52 -11.57 -3.32
CA LEU A 541 7.22 -10.51 -4.03
C LEU A 541 7.32 -9.23 -3.18
N ASP A 542 6.20 -8.74 -2.67
CA ASP A 542 6.11 -7.54 -1.85
C ASP A 542 6.87 -7.69 -0.52
N MET A 543 6.82 -8.87 0.11
CA MET A 543 7.67 -9.21 1.26
C MET A 543 9.17 -9.13 0.91
N THR A 544 9.57 -9.65 -0.26
CA THR A 544 10.95 -9.64 -0.74
C THR A 544 11.45 -8.21 -0.96
N ILE A 545 10.66 -7.38 -1.66
CA ILE A 545 10.98 -5.96 -1.88
C ILE A 545 11.08 -5.22 -0.54
N ARG A 546 10.10 -5.38 0.36
CA ARG A 546 10.13 -4.75 1.68
C ARG A 546 11.36 -5.13 2.48
N LYS A 547 11.82 -6.37 2.40
CA LYS A 547 13.02 -6.84 3.10
C LYS A 547 14.26 -6.14 2.57
N MET A 548 14.39 -6.00 1.25
CA MET A 548 15.48 -5.24 0.63
C MET A 548 15.42 -3.75 1.04
N SER A 549 14.26 -3.11 0.92
CA SER A 549 14.08 -1.70 1.29
C SER A 549 14.36 -1.43 2.77
N LYS A 550 13.97 -2.34 3.67
CA LYS A 550 14.31 -2.25 5.10
C LYS A 550 15.81 -2.41 5.36
N ARG A 551 16.52 -3.25 4.59
CA ARG A 551 17.99 -3.38 4.68
C ARG A 551 18.67 -2.08 4.30
N VAL A 552 18.30 -1.47 3.18
CA VAL A 552 18.84 -0.18 2.72
C VAL A 552 18.57 0.91 3.75
N ALA A 553 17.31 1.10 4.16
CA ALA A 553 16.95 2.13 5.13
C ALA A 553 17.66 1.97 6.49
N LYS A 554 17.87 0.72 6.93
CA LYS A 554 18.62 0.43 8.16
C LYS A 554 20.08 0.87 8.02
N LEU A 555 20.76 0.52 6.93
CA LEU A 555 22.15 0.87 6.69
C LEU A 555 22.33 2.38 6.49
N GLU A 556 21.43 3.04 5.76
CA GLU A 556 21.41 4.51 5.58
C GLU A 556 21.31 5.23 6.93
N ARG A 557 20.42 4.76 7.82
CA ARG A 557 20.26 5.32 9.16
C ARG A 557 21.50 5.09 10.02
N GLU A 558 22.06 3.89 10.03
CA GLU A 558 23.28 3.58 10.80
C GLU A 558 24.47 4.44 10.33
N LEU A 559 24.58 4.68 9.02
CA LEU A 559 25.59 5.58 8.46
C LEU A 559 25.38 7.04 8.89
N ALA A 560 24.13 7.53 8.84
CA ALA A 560 23.78 8.88 9.27
C ALA A 560 24.11 9.10 10.75
N GLU A 561 23.71 8.16 11.62
CA GLU A 561 24.01 8.22 13.06
C GLU A 561 25.53 8.21 13.34
N SER A 562 26.31 7.41 12.59
CA SER A 562 27.77 7.38 12.72
C SER A 562 28.45 8.67 12.24
N LYS A 563 27.97 9.26 11.14
CA LYS A 563 28.44 10.58 10.65
C LYS A 563 28.14 11.70 11.64
N GLU A 564 26.97 11.69 12.27
CA GLU A 564 26.63 12.68 13.30
C GLU A 564 27.54 12.55 14.54
N LYS A 565 27.82 11.32 14.99
CA LYS A 565 28.75 11.07 16.10
C LYS A 565 30.17 11.55 15.79
N LEU A 566 30.68 11.32 14.58
CA LEU A 566 32.00 11.80 14.17
C LEU A 566 32.04 13.34 14.13
N LYS A 567 31.02 13.99 13.57
CA LYS A 567 30.90 15.46 13.54
C LYS A 567 30.85 16.05 14.95
N ALA A 568 30.05 15.46 15.85
CA ALA A 568 29.94 15.90 17.23
C ALA A 568 31.29 15.79 17.99
N ALA A 569 32.05 14.71 17.75
CA ALA A 569 33.39 14.54 18.32
C ALA A 569 34.41 15.55 17.76
N ALA A 570 34.35 15.85 16.47
CA ALA A 570 35.20 16.89 15.85
C ALA A 570 34.91 18.29 16.42
N THR A 571 33.64 18.58 16.75
CA THR A 571 33.27 19.84 17.42
C THR A 571 33.65 19.90 18.89
N SER A 572 33.76 18.76 19.59
CA SER A 572 34.19 18.74 21.01
C SER A 572 35.69 18.90 21.17
N ASP A 573 36.49 18.36 20.25
CA ASP A 573 37.96 18.48 20.28
C ASP A 573 38.45 19.88 19.85
N GLY A 574 37.57 20.71 19.25
CA GLY A 574 37.85 22.10 18.85
C GLY A 574 37.50 23.19 19.88
N SER A 575 36.98 22.84 21.06
CA SER A 575 36.56 23.77 22.13
C SER A 575 37.41 23.64 23.40
N SER A 576 38.71 23.39 23.27
CA SER A 576 39.68 23.51 24.37
C SER A 576 40.59 24.71 24.16
N ASP A 577 40.03 25.92 24.33
CA ASP A 577 40.76 27.05 24.91
C ASP A 577 39.80 28.21 25.23
N SER A 578 39.24 28.21 26.43
CA SER A 578 39.14 29.39 27.33
C SER A 578 38.20 29.13 28.52
N GLU A 579 38.71 29.49 29.71
CA GLU A 579 38.01 29.73 30.98
C GLU A 579 37.56 28.49 31.79
N ALA A 580 38.50 28.01 32.59
CA ALA A 580 38.20 27.32 33.84
C ALA A 580 37.80 28.35 34.91
N GLU A 581 36.58 28.26 35.46
CA GLU A 581 36.36 28.35 36.92
C GLU A 581 34.89 28.15 37.39
N TYR A 582 34.78 27.49 38.56
CA TYR A 582 33.68 27.44 39.54
C TYR A 582 32.31 26.79 39.22
N GLY A 583 32.25 25.48 39.46
CA GLY A 583 31.47 24.89 40.57
C GLY A 583 29.94 24.97 40.58
N ARG A 584 29.27 23.80 40.45
CA ARG A 584 28.28 23.28 41.44
C ARG A 584 27.77 21.89 41.04
N GLY A 585 27.88 20.96 41.97
CA GLY A 585 27.55 19.56 41.78
C GLY A 585 26.06 19.27 41.54
N ARG A 586 25.82 18.19 40.78
CA ARG A 586 24.59 17.41 40.89
C ARG A 586 24.89 15.95 40.54
N LYS A 587 24.77 15.10 41.56
CA LYS A 587 24.78 13.63 41.49
C LYS A 587 23.85 13.15 40.37
N ARG A 588 24.36 12.37 39.42
CA ARG A 588 23.57 11.45 38.59
C ARG A 588 24.09 10.02 38.77
N LYS A 589 23.12 9.13 38.93
CA LYS A 589 23.19 7.71 39.26
C LYS A 589 23.99 6.92 38.23
N HIS A 590 24.70 5.90 38.73
CA HIS A 590 25.27 4.80 37.97
C HIS A 590 24.23 4.11 37.08
N GLY A 591 24.39 4.26 35.77
CA GLY A 591 24.09 3.26 34.76
C GLY A 591 25.40 3.01 34.00
N VAL A 592 25.69 1.76 33.67
CA VAL A 592 26.91 1.35 32.98
C VAL A 592 26.85 1.86 31.54
N ASP A 593 27.39 3.05 31.30
CA ASP A 593 27.72 3.49 29.94
C ASP A 593 29.03 2.81 29.54
N MET A 594 28.93 1.75 28.74
CA MET A 594 30.04 1.29 27.91
C MET A 594 30.48 2.48 27.03
N PRO A 595 31.78 2.76 26.88
CA PRO A 595 32.22 3.77 25.93
C PRO A 595 31.82 3.29 24.54
N SER A 596 30.84 3.95 23.89
CA SER A 596 30.60 3.71 22.47
C SER A 596 31.89 4.10 21.75
N GLU A 597 32.60 3.12 21.18
CA GLU A 597 33.81 3.36 20.39
C GLU A 597 33.54 4.49 19.39
N LYS A 598 34.42 5.49 19.38
CA LYS A 598 34.35 6.59 18.41
C LYS A 598 34.45 5.96 17.00
N PRO A 599 33.48 6.16 16.10
CA PRO A 599 33.59 5.64 14.75
C PRO A 599 34.77 6.33 14.05
N THR A 600 35.71 5.55 13.50
CA THR A 600 36.82 6.08 12.72
C THR A 600 36.37 6.47 11.31
N GLU A 601 37.13 7.31 10.61
CA GLU A 601 36.86 7.65 9.20
C GLU A 601 36.83 6.39 8.32
N GLU A 602 37.75 5.45 8.53
CA GLU A 602 37.77 4.16 7.83
C GLU A 602 36.51 3.31 8.10
N MET A 603 35.94 3.38 9.31
CA MET A 603 34.67 2.70 9.61
C MET A 603 33.51 3.34 8.85
N ILE A 604 33.50 4.67 8.69
CA ILE A 604 32.48 5.37 7.92
C ILE A 604 32.59 5.03 6.44
N GLU A 605 33.80 5.02 5.87
CA GLU A 605 34.04 4.63 4.47
C GLU A 605 33.51 3.21 4.19
N ARG A 606 33.84 2.24 5.06
CA ARG A 606 33.29 0.87 4.96
C ARG A 606 31.77 0.80 5.11
N MET A 607 31.15 1.74 5.83
CA MET A 607 29.69 1.82 5.94
C MET A 607 29.07 2.47 4.70
N GLU A 608 29.74 3.44 4.08
CA GLU A 608 29.35 4.05 2.80
C GLU A 608 29.34 2.98 1.70
N ASP A 609 30.42 2.20 1.57
CA ASP A 609 30.50 1.09 0.60
C ASP A 609 29.35 0.09 0.77
N LYS A 610 29.00 -0.24 2.02
CA LYS A 610 27.88 -1.15 2.33
C LYS A 610 26.53 -0.57 1.93
N VAL A 611 26.33 0.74 2.12
CA VAL A 611 25.10 1.43 1.71
C VAL A 611 25.01 1.45 0.19
N GLU A 612 26.09 1.81 -0.51
CA GLU A 612 26.13 1.86 -1.98
C GLU A 612 25.85 0.47 -2.59
N HIS A 613 26.47 -0.57 -2.04
CA HIS A 613 26.23 -1.94 -2.47
C HIS A 613 24.76 -2.36 -2.24
N ALA A 614 24.19 -2.07 -1.07
CA ALA A 614 22.79 -2.39 -0.79
C ALA A 614 21.80 -1.58 -1.68
N GLN A 615 22.11 -0.33 -2.00
CA GLN A 615 21.34 0.49 -2.93
C GLN A 615 21.43 -0.05 -4.35
N THR A 616 22.59 -0.54 -4.76
CA THR A 616 22.80 -1.22 -6.05
C THR A 616 21.97 -2.50 -6.13
N ASP A 617 21.99 -3.32 -5.07
CA ASP A 617 21.17 -4.53 -5.01
C ASP A 617 19.67 -4.21 -5.09
N GLN A 618 19.21 -3.14 -4.40
CA GLN A 618 17.82 -2.70 -4.45
C GLN A 618 17.43 -2.22 -5.86
N LYS A 619 18.29 -1.41 -6.49
CA LYS A 619 18.11 -0.96 -7.87
C LYS A 619 18.00 -2.16 -8.83
N ASN A 620 18.93 -3.11 -8.73
CA ASN A 620 18.94 -4.32 -9.55
C ASN A 620 17.69 -5.17 -9.34
N LEU A 621 17.22 -5.31 -8.09
CA LEU A 621 15.97 -6.00 -7.80
C LEU A 621 14.77 -5.37 -8.54
N PHE A 622 14.63 -4.04 -8.51
CA PHE A 622 13.57 -3.37 -9.28
C PHE A 622 13.74 -3.55 -10.78
N LEU A 623 14.96 -3.44 -11.30
CA LEU A 623 15.24 -3.68 -12.73
C LEU A 623 14.81 -5.08 -13.16
N ILE A 624 15.16 -6.12 -12.38
CA ILE A 624 14.74 -7.51 -12.63
C ILE A 624 13.21 -7.60 -12.65
N ILE A 625 12.54 -7.07 -11.62
CA ILE A 625 11.07 -7.15 -11.52
C ILE A 625 10.39 -6.49 -12.72
N PHE A 626 10.78 -5.25 -13.06
CA PHE A 626 10.18 -4.53 -14.17
C PHE A 626 10.50 -5.15 -15.53
N GLN A 627 11.74 -5.62 -15.73
CA GLN A 627 12.11 -6.36 -16.94
C GLN A 627 11.24 -7.62 -17.11
N ARG A 628 11.03 -8.40 -16.04
CA ARG A 628 10.18 -9.61 -16.09
C ARG A 628 8.73 -9.28 -16.41
N PHE A 629 8.17 -8.21 -15.83
CA PHE A 629 6.84 -7.74 -16.20
C PHE A 629 6.74 -7.34 -17.67
N ILE A 630 7.68 -6.53 -18.17
CA ILE A 630 7.70 -6.10 -19.57
C ILE A 630 7.78 -7.30 -20.50
N MET A 631 8.63 -8.29 -20.19
CA MET A 631 8.76 -9.52 -20.98
C MET A 631 7.44 -10.30 -21.05
N ILE A 632 6.84 -10.60 -19.89
CA ILE A 632 5.64 -11.45 -19.81
C ILE A 632 4.42 -10.76 -20.44
N LEU A 633 4.26 -9.46 -20.21
CA LEU A 633 3.17 -8.68 -20.81
C LEU A 633 3.34 -8.55 -22.33
N SER A 634 4.55 -8.25 -22.80
CA SER A 634 4.85 -8.14 -24.24
C SER A 634 4.67 -9.49 -24.95
N GLU A 635 5.18 -10.58 -24.37
CA GLU A 635 5.00 -11.93 -24.92
C GLU A 635 3.51 -12.29 -25.03
N TYR A 636 2.71 -11.94 -24.02
CA TYR A 636 1.28 -12.17 -24.04
C TYR A 636 0.56 -11.36 -25.13
N ILE A 637 0.87 -10.07 -25.27
CA ILE A 637 0.30 -9.20 -26.31
C ILE A 637 0.61 -9.77 -27.69
N VAL A 638 1.88 -10.10 -27.97
CA VAL A 638 2.32 -10.65 -29.25
C VAL A 638 1.64 -11.99 -29.55
N ARG A 639 1.51 -12.86 -28.54
CA ARG A 639 0.80 -14.14 -28.69
C ARG A 639 -0.67 -13.95 -29.04
N CYS A 640 -1.36 -13.04 -28.35
CA CYS A 640 -2.76 -12.73 -28.62
C CYS A 640 -2.96 -12.14 -30.03
N ASP A 641 -2.07 -11.24 -30.46
CA ASP A 641 -2.09 -10.66 -31.81
C ASP A 641 -1.87 -11.74 -32.88
N THR A 642 -0.89 -12.64 -32.66
CA THR A 642 -0.62 -13.80 -33.53
C THR A 642 -1.84 -14.73 -33.64
N ASP A 643 -2.54 -14.95 -32.54
CA ASP A 643 -3.75 -15.79 -32.47
C ASP A 643 -5.02 -15.07 -32.98
N GLY A 644 -4.95 -13.78 -33.32
CA GLY A 644 -6.11 -12.97 -33.71
C GLY A 644 -7.14 -12.76 -32.58
N LYS A 645 -6.69 -12.75 -31.32
CA LYS A 645 -7.52 -12.61 -30.11
C LYS A 645 -7.26 -11.27 -29.43
N ASP A 646 -8.29 -10.72 -28.78
CA ASP A 646 -8.10 -9.55 -27.92
C ASP A 646 -7.23 -9.91 -26.72
N PHE A 647 -6.14 -9.16 -26.52
CA PHE A 647 -5.24 -9.34 -25.38
C PHE A 647 -5.82 -8.78 -24.07
N LYS A 648 -6.90 -7.97 -24.11
CA LYS A 648 -7.50 -7.33 -22.92
C LYS A 648 -8.33 -8.27 -22.04
N THR A 649 -7.83 -9.49 -21.83
CA THR A 649 -8.39 -10.54 -20.97
C THR A 649 -8.26 -10.19 -19.49
N HIS A 650 -8.93 -10.96 -18.62
CA HIS A 650 -8.78 -10.81 -17.17
C HIS A 650 -7.34 -11.05 -16.71
N TRP A 651 -6.65 -12.06 -17.28
CA TRP A 651 -5.26 -12.34 -16.98
C TRP A 651 -4.35 -11.13 -17.28
N TYR A 652 -4.55 -10.48 -18.43
CA TYR A 652 -3.75 -9.31 -18.81
C TYR A 652 -4.01 -8.13 -17.87
N ARG A 653 -5.29 -7.80 -17.63
CA ARG A 653 -5.66 -6.71 -16.71
C ARG A 653 -5.13 -6.94 -15.30
N TRP A 654 -5.18 -8.19 -14.84
CA TRP A 654 -4.64 -8.59 -13.55
C TRP A 654 -3.13 -8.36 -13.50
N THR A 655 -2.38 -8.93 -14.45
CA THR A 655 -0.92 -8.83 -14.51
C THR A 655 -0.45 -7.38 -14.66
N LEU A 656 -1.12 -6.58 -15.49
CA LEU A 656 -0.85 -5.15 -15.63
C LEU A 656 -1.13 -4.38 -14.33
N GLY A 657 -2.22 -4.70 -13.63
CA GLY A 657 -2.52 -4.10 -12.34
C GLY A 657 -1.54 -4.55 -11.23
N ARG A 658 -0.87 -5.70 -11.36
CA ARG A 658 0.23 -6.12 -10.48
C ARG A 658 1.51 -5.33 -10.74
N LEU A 659 1.83 -5.01 -12.00
CA LEU A 659 2.89 -4.06 -12.34
C LEU A 659 2.61 -2.69 -11.69
N GLN A 660 1.38 -2.19 -11.83
CA GLN A 660 0.93 -0.96 -11.20
C GLN A 660 1.02 -1.03 -9.66
N GLN A 661 0.66 -2.16 -9.04
CA GLN A 661 0.78 -2.35 -7.59
C GLN A 661 2.22 -2.18 -7.10
N VAL A 662 3.22 -2.65 -7.85
CA VAL A 662 4.64 -2.46 -7.49
C VAL A 662 5.01 -0.98 -7.51
N PHE A 663 4.59 -0.23 -8.54
CA PHE A 663 4.79 1.22 -8.61
C PHE A 663 4.14 1.96 -7.44
N LEU A 664 2.90 1.60 -7.11
CA LEU A 664 2.12 2.28 -6.06
C LEU A 664 2.66 1.98 -4.66
N THR A 665 2.85 0.70 -4.34
CA THR A 665 3.26 0.23 -3.01
C THR A 665 4.67 0.67 -2.65
N HIS A 666 5.57 0.72 -3.64
CA HIS A 666 6.98 1.07 -3.44
C HIS A 666 7.38 2.39 -4.10
N ASN A 667 6.42 3.31 -4.25
CA ASN A 667 6.60 4.55 -5.01
C ASN A 667 7.83 5.37 -4.59
N GLU A 668 8.12 5.44 -3.28
CA GLU A 668 9.27 6.21 -2.77
C GLU A 668 10.60 5.63 -3.22
N GLN A 669 10.73 4.30 -3.23
CA GLN A 669 11.96 3.63 -3.63
C GLN A 669 12.09 3.62 -5.15
N VAL A 670 11.01 3.32 -5.87
CA VAL A 670 11.01 3.28 -7.34
C VAL A 670 11.32 4.65 -7.93
N HIS A 671 10.83 5.73 -7.33
CA HIS A 671 11.07 7.07 -7.85
C HIS A 671 12.56 7.47 -7.83
N ARG A 672 13.35 6.96 -6.88
CA ARG A 672 14.81 7.20 -6.85
C ARG A 672 15.52 6.68 -8.11
N TYR A 673 14.89 5.78 -8.84
CA TYR A 673 15.44 5.14 -10.03
C TYR A 673 14.66 5.46 -11.31
N SER A 674 13.72 6.42 -11.28
CA SER A 674 12.86 6.74 -12.42
C SER A 674 13.65 6.98 -13.71
N ASP A 675 14.74 7.74 -13.64
CA ASP A 675 15.53 8.12 -14.82
C ASP A 675 16.22 6.89 -15.44
N THR A 676 16.70 5.96 -14.60
CA THR A 676 17.26 4.70 -15.09
C THR A 676 16.17 3.83 -15.71
N LEU A 677 15.00 3.75 -15.08
CA LEU A 677 13.87 2.96 -15.57
C LEU A 677 13.36 3.49 -16.91
N GLU A 678 13.27 4.81 -17.07
CA GLU A 678 12.89 5.47 -18.32
C GLU A 678 13.91 5.19 -19.45
N THR A 679 15.21 5.29 -19.13
CA THR A 679 16.27 5.14 -20.13
C THR A 679 16.50 3.68 -20.54
N LEU A 680 16.39 2.72 -19.62
CA LEU A 680 16.79 1.33 -19.85
C LEU A 680 15.64 0.36 -20.06
N LEU A 681 14.46 0.60 -19.46
CA LEU A 681 13.36 -0.36 -19.45
C LEU A 681 12.12 0.16 -20.16
N PHE A 682 11.60 1.33 -19.77
CA PHE A 682 10.37 1.92 -20.32
C PHE A 682 10.68 2.84 -21.50
N THR A 683 11.41 2.31 -22.49
CA THR A 683 11.79 3.03 -23.71
C THR A 683 10.63 3.11 -24.71
N SER A 684 10.83 3.82 -25.82
CA SER A 684 9.86 3.96 -26.90
C SER A 684 9.46 2.63 -27.56
N ASP A 685 10.25 1.57 -27.38
CA ASP A 685 10.03 0.26 -28.01
C ASP A 685 9.06 -0.62 -27.20
N VAL A 686 8.77 -0.25 -25.95
CA VAL A 686 7.80 -0.96 -25.10
C VAL A 686 6.38 -0.60 -25.51
N ASP A 687 5.50 -1.61 -25.55
CA ASP A 687 4.09 -1.42 -25.87
C ASP A 687 3.46 -0.28 -25.05
N SER A 688 2.67 0.56 -25.73
CA SER A 688 2.05 1.75 -25.14
C SER A 688 1.25 1.46 -23.88
N HIS A 689 0.57 0.32 -23.76
CA HIS A 689 -0.24 -0.02 -22.58
C HIS A 689 0.63 -0.27 -21.35
N ILE A 690 1.83 -0.82 -21.54
CA ILE A 690 2.78 -1.08 -20.46
C ILE A 690 3.48 0.22 -20.08
N SER A 691 4.01 0.98 -21.04
CA SER A 691 4.70 2.24 -20.78
C SER A 691 3.77 3.31 -20.17
N GLU A 692 2.47 3.28 -20.48
CA GLU A 692 1.49 4.17 -19.86
C GLU A 692 1.42 3.98 -18.34
N THR A 693 1.56 2.75 -17.81
CA THR A 693 1.56 2.54 -16.35
C THR A 693 2.73 3.24 -15.65
N PHE A 694 3.88 3.35 -16.33
CA PHE A 694 5.03 4.09 -15.82
C PHE A 694 4.78 5.60 -15.83
N LYS A 695 4.17 6.14 -16.90
CA LYS A 695 3.77 7.56 -16.96
C LYS A 695 2.76 7.91 -15.86
N GLN A 696 1.77 7.05 -15.65
CA GLN A 696 0.78 7.21 -14.57
C GLN A 696 1.43 7.22 -13.18
N PHE A 697 2.51 6.46 -12.99
CA PHE A 697 3.32 6.47 -11.77
C PHE A 697 4.08 7.80 -11.60
N LEU A 698 4.74 8.30 -12.66
CA LEU A 698 5.43 9.59 -12.62
C LEU A 698 4.46 10.74 -12.33
N ALA A 699 3.24 10.65 -12.85
CA ALA A 699 2.17 11.64 -12.64
C ALA A 699 1.72 11.80 -11.17
N LEU A 700 2.13 10.89 -10.27
CA LEU A 700 1.84 11.00 -8.83
C LEU A 700 2.63 12.13 -8.15
N ARG A 701 3.73 12.59 -8.77
CA ARG A 701 4.62 13.63 -8.23
C ARG A 701 4.90 14.77 -9.21
N SER A 702 4.36 14.68 -10.44
CA SER A 702 4.56 15.65 -11.52
C SER A 702 3.92 16.99 -11.28
#